data_AF-A0A117DXJ9-F1
#
_entry.id   AF-A0A117DXJ9-F1
#
_cell.length_a   1.000
_cell.length_b   1.000
_cell.length_c   1.000
_cell.angle_alpha   90.00
_cell.angle_beta   90.00
_cell.angle_gamma   90.00
#
_symmetry.space_group_name_H-M   'P 1'
#
loop_
_entity.id
_entity.type
_entity.pdbx_description
1 polymer ?
#
loop_
_entity_poly.entity_id
_entity_poly.type
_entity_poly.pdbx_seq_one_letter_code
_entity_poly.pdbx_strand_id
1 'polypeptide(L)'
;MLPSLRHFLEFNGALPEFEAHGFNMKALFKGQLDTDFLKAGGPQNYTWNVLRSEADSILFRYAGKCGCKTFDGVKVTSLEFQATEPSVNGSVRAPESASWTRRDRSTGSIRFEYLVDASGRAGLMSTKYLKNRRYNEGLKNTATWGYFKKAATYGVGTSMEGSPYFSRLEDASGWTWAIPLHNGTTSVGVVQHQNIVKAKKQAKGSPSSKDYFLSCLHEVSGIMDLIEGAELVSEVRSASDWSYNASSYADANVRIIGDAGCFIDPLFSSGVHLALLGALSAAITICASTKGQCSERAGGEWHSKKVREAYTRFLLVVSSAYGQMTHKDRPILNELGENSFDRAFDIFRPIIQGTVDANEKIAEKEVQESIEFCVRVLQKIDHEQFGVDTESARAGHMFQQDEVQNMKHIIMNANETFTLDSFGADKYFYEGLINPLSHIPGPYLSQWTSLKVSYYWLVGKRATYVDELHKQYGPVVRVSPNEVDICDIRAAREIYNTSSRFYKSNWYRLLVPPLLENIISTPDPLIHSFRRRLLAPPLSDSSLTRLEPRIREMIYLTLDKMSHELKVKGSLDVFKWWLFMTTDIIGEMSFGESFRMLEKGEKTQYSIDLEQLSTISPMRTTFPFLMKAGAMLPLPIFTKMVQASYRLNDYARQSVARHKAFIAKDPLNAKHTLFTKVIDAGDKGGLSEQEICNEARGFIGAGSDTTAVTLTYLVYAVIKETLRLYAAVPEALPRTVPEEGSHLAGFNIPGGTTVSAQAYSMHRDPRFFPNPLNFYPERWASPTKEMEDASLPFGGGSRTCLGIHLARMELRLATALFFRAFPEVRMSTREGMCDDDMELRSFFLAAPKGHRCLVEA
;
A
#
# COMPACT_ATOMS: atom_id res chain seq x y z
N MET A 1 27.18 14.25 -4.51
CA MET A 1 25.74 13.92 -4.50
C MET A 1 25.37 13.27 -3.17
N LEU A 2 24.05 13.16 -2.89
CA LEU A 2 23.46 12.43 -1.76
C LEU A 2 22.96 11.04 -2.20
N PRO A 3 22.83 10.04 -1.29
CA PRO A 3 22.32 8.70 -1.60
C PRO A 3 20.90 8.68 -2.16
N SER A 4 20.03 9.55 -1.65
CA SER A 4 18.66 9.72 -2.18
C SER A 4 18.60 9.95 -3.68
N LEU A 5 19.66 10.49 -4.30
CA LEU A 5 19.77 10.63 -5.75
C LEU A 5 19.54 9.30 -6.48
N ARG A 6 20.06 8.18 -5.96
CA ARG A 6 19.92 6.87 -6.58
C ARG A 6 18.45 6.50 -6.76
N HIS A 7 17.62 6.75 -5.75
CA HIS A 7 16.17 6.51 -5.81
C HIS A 7 15.49 7.40 -6.84
N PHE A 8 15.86 8.68 -6.94
CA PHE A 8 15.30 9.57 -7.97
C PHE A 8 15.71 9.15 -9.39
N LEU A 9 16.95 8.71 -9.58
CA LEU A 9 17.44 8.21 -10.87
C LEU A 9 16.83 6.86 -11.25
N GLU A 10 16.56 6.00 -10.27
CA GLU A 10 15.84 4.75 -10.48
C GLU A 10 14.39 5.03 -10.88
N PHE A 11 13.71 5.92 -10.15
CA PHE A 11 12.33 6.32 -10.42
C PHE A 11 12.14 6.91 -11.82
N ASN A 12 13.07 7.77 -12.28
CA ASN A 12 13.00 8.36 -13.62
C ASN A 12 13.65 7.51 -14.72
N GLY A 13 14.20 6.34 -14.37
CA GLY A 13 14.85 5.41 -15.29
C GLY A 13 16.24 5.83 -15.78
N ALA A 14 16.81 6.94 -15.34
CA ALA A 14 18.13 7.43 -15.75
C ALA A 14 19.31 6.75 -15.02
N LEU A 15 19.03 5.91 -14.01
CA LEU A 15 20.07 5.22 -13.24
C LEU A 15 21.08 4.44 -14.10
N PRO A 16 20.68 3.64 -15.12
CA PRO A 16 21.62 2.92 -15.96
C PRO A 16 22.58 3.83 -16.73
N GLU A 17 22.15 5.03 -17.12
CA GLU A 17 23.02 6.00 -17.82
C GLU A 17 24.11 6.55 -16.87
N PHE A 18 23.79 6.74 -15.59
CA PHE A 18 24.76 7.14 -14.57
C PHE A 18 25.74 6.02 -14.22
N GLU A 19 25.24 4.78 -14.11
CA GLU A 19 26.08 3.60 -13.84
C GLU A 19 27.02 3.31 -15.02
N ALA A 20 26.55 3.49 -16.27
CA ALA A 20 27.35 3.28 -17.47
C ALA A 20 28.46 4.33 -17.70
N HIS A 21 28.28 5.58 -17.22
CA HIS A 21 29.28 6.64 -17.38
C HIS A 21 30.53 6.41 -16.51
N GLY A 22 30.41 5.65 -15.42
CA GLY A 22 31.54 5.31 -14.56
C GLY A 22 31.99 6.44 -13.62
N PHE A 23 31.06 7.22 -13.08
CA PHE A 23 31.39 8.19 -12.02
C PHE A 23 31.97 7.48 -10.79
N ASN A 24 32.88 8.15 -10.07
CA ASN A 24 33.46 7.59 -8.84
C ASN A 24 32.35 7.40 -7.80
N MET A 25 32.16 6.16 -7.37
CA MET A 25 31.28 5.83 -6.26
C MET A 25 31.90 6.32 -4.95
N LYS A 26 31.05 6.81 -4.05
CA LYS A 26 31.44 7.22 -2.71
C LYS A 26 30.48 6.73 -1.64
N ALA A 27 31.08 6.43 -0.49
CA ALA A 27 30.47 6.40 0.82
C ALA A 27 30.12 7.83 1.30
N LEU A 28 29.22 7.99 2.27
CA LEU A 28 28.96 9.32 2.86
C LEU A 28 30.09 9.76 3.80
N PHE A 29 30.43 11.06 3.70
CA PHE A 29 31.10 11.97 4.65
C PHE A 29 32.13 11.41 5.66
N LYS A 30 33.35 11.97 5.69
CA LYS A 30 34.17 12.07 6.93
C LYS A 30 35.06 13.32 6.85
N GLY A 31 34.97 14.20 7.85
CA GLY A 31 35.89 15.34 8.05
C GLY A 31 36.72 15.14 9.31
N GLN A 32 37.39 16.18 9.83
CA GLN A 32 38.05 16.17 11.15
C GLN A 32 37.11 15.89 12.36
N LEU A 33 35.85 15.55 12.09
CA LEU A 33 34.84 15.06 13.01
C LEU A 33 34.74 13.55 12.73
N ASP A 34 35.41 12.72 13.53
CA ASP A 34 35.61 11.29 13.31
C ASP A 34 34.27 10.50 13.36
N THR A 35 33.62 10.24 12.21
CA THR A 35 32.39 9.41 12.12
C THR A 35 32.37 8.53 10.86
N ASP A 36 31.86 7.30 10.98
CA ASP A 36 31.69 6.31 9.89
C ASP A 36 30.21 6.16 9.48
N PHE A 37 29.83 6.69 8.32
CA PHE A 37 28.45 6.67 7.80
C PHE A 37 28.11 5.41 7.00
N LEU A 38 29.05 4.46 6.84
CA LEU A 38 28.88 3.30 5.96
C LEU A 38 28.07 2.15 6.56
N LYS A 39 27.94 2.07 7.90
CA LYS A 39 27.42 0.87 8.55
C LYS A 39 25.88 0.72 8.60
N ALA A 40 25.11 1.73 8.19
CA ALA A 40 23.68 1.79 8.54
C ALA A 40 22.65 1.56 7.42
N GLY A 41 23.06 1.41 6.15
CA GLY A 41 22.11 1.41 5.01
C GLY A 41 22.12 0.21 4.06
N GLY A 42 22.98 -0.79 4.28
CA GLY A 42 23.14 -1.94 3.38
C GLY A 42 23.88 -1.61 2.06
N PRO A 43 24.08 -2.62 1.18
CA PRO A 43 24.97 -2.53 0.00
C PRO A 43 24.50 -1.56 -1.11
N GLN A 44 23.29 -1.02 -1.02
CA GLN A 44 22.75 -0.08 -2.01
C GLN A 44 22.81 1.40 -1.55
N ASN A 45 23.32 1.68 -0.35
CA ASN A 45 23.37 3.03 0.21
C ASN A 45 24.66 3.79 -0.18
N TYR A 46 24.85 4.00 -1.48
CA TYR A 46 25.99 4.75 -2.04
C TYR A 46 25.54 5.88 -2.97
N THR A 47 26.47 6.76 -3.34
CA THR A 47 26.23 7.84 -4.30
C THR A 47 27.50 8.17 -5.09
N TRP A 48 27.47 9.20 -5.94
CA TRP A 48 28.58 9.52 -6.85
C TRP A 48 29.23 10.89 -6.56
N ASN A 49 30.54 10.96 -6.84
CA ASN A 49 31.24 12.20 -7.13
C ASN A 49 31.14 12.46 -8.63
N VAL A 50 30.50 13.57 -8.99
CA VAL A 50 30.17 13.87 -10.39
C VAL A 50 30.79 15.18 -10.82
N LEU A 51 31.24 15.22 -12.08
CA LEU A 51 31.46 16.50 -12.75
C LEU A 51 30.08 17.02 -13.18
N ARG A 52 29.66 18.17 -12.61
CA ARG A 52 28.29 18.70 -12.78
C ARG A 52 27.89 18.86 -14.25
N SER A 53 28.79 19.35 -15.10
CA SER A 53 28.51 19.54 -16.53
C SER A 53 28.19 18.23 -17.25
N GLU A 54 28.82 17.12 -16.86
CA GLU A 54 28.57 15.82 -17.47
C GLU A 54 27.29 15.19 -16.93
N ALA A 55 27.08 15.23 -15.61
CA ALA A 55 25.85 14.72 -14.99
C ALA A 55 24.61 15.43 -15.54
N ASP A 56 24.67 16.77 -15.64
CA ASP A 56 23.57 17.58 -16.18
C ASP A 56 23.38 17.27 -17.69
N SER A 57 24.46 17.03 -18.46
CA SER A 57 24.38 16.65 -19.87
C SER A 57 23.77 15.26 -20.10
N ILE A 58 24.10 14.28 -19.25
CA ILE A 58 23.51 12.94 -19.29
C ILE A 58 21.99 13.04 -19.10
N LEU A 59 21.55 13.74 -18.05
CA LEU A 59 20.12 13.94 -17.77
C LEU A 59 19.41 14.69 -18.90
N PHE A 60 20.03 15.75 -19.44
CA PHE A 60 19.48 16.51 -20.56
C PHE A 60 19.31 15.66 -21.83
N ARG A 61 20.31 14.86 -22.19
CA ARG A 61 20.24 13.96 -23.36
C ARG A 61 19.25 12.82 -23.12
N TYR A 62 19.21 12.27 -21.91
CA TYR A 62 18.27 11.22 -21.54
C TYR A 62 16.82 11.69 -21.62
N ALA A 63 16.52 12.93 -21.20
CA ALA A 63 15.20 13.53 -21.40
C ALA A 63 14.78 13.52 -22.89
N GLY A 64 15.73 13.77 -23.80
CA GLY A 64 15.51 13.62 -25.24
C GLY A 64 15.16 12.20 -25.67
N LYS A 65 15.88 11.19 -25.13
CA LYS A 65 15.57 9.76 -25.36
C LYS A 65 14.17 9.39 -24.85
N CYS A 66 13.70 10.03 -23.78
CA CYS A 66 12.34 9.87 -23.25
C CYS A 66 11.26 10.59 -24.07
N GLY A 67 11.62 11.25 -25.18
CA GLY A 67 10.67 11.91 -26.08
C GLY A 67 10.52 13.42 -25.89
N CYS A 68 11.29 14.05 -24.98
CA CYS A 68 11.28 15.51 -24.85
C CYS A 68 11.98 16.18 -26.05
N LYS A 69 11.41 17.27 -26.56
CA LYS A 69 12.11 18.13 -27.52
C LYS A 69 13.12 18.99 -26.76
N THR A 70 14.41 18.70 -26.94
CA THR A 70 15.50 19.39 -26.25
C THR A 70 16.18 20.41 -27.17
N PHE A 71 16.56 21.57 -26.61
CA PHE A 71 17.17 22.65 -27.36
C PHE A 71 18.45 23.12 -26.64
N ASP A 72 19.61 22.72 -27.14
CA ASP A 72 20.91 23.16 -26.63
C ASP A 72 21.34 24.49 -27.27
N GLY A 73 22.13 25.30 -26.55
CA GLY A 73 22.61 26.59 -27.02
C GLY A 73 21.53 27.67 -27.13
N VAL A 74 20.36 27.45 -26.55
CA VAL A 74 19.20 28.37 -26.55
C VAL A 74 19.05 29.03 -25.19
N LYS A 75 19.00 30.36 -25.17
CA LYS A 75 18.78 31.18 -23.98
C LYS A 75 17.40 31.83 -24.05
N VAL A 76 16.55 31.53 -23.07
CA VAL A 76 15.29 32.25 -22.86
C VAL A 76 15.59 33.67 -22.35
N THR A 77 14.99 34.68 -22.99
CA THR A 77 15.24 36.10 -22.70
C THR A 77 14.07 36.79 -21.99
N SER A 78 12.83 36.45 -22.36
CA SER A 78 11.60 36.95 -21.74
C SER A 78 10.46 35.93 -21.85
N LEU A 79 9.46 36.13 -20.98
CA LEU A 79 8.17 35.47 -20.97
C LEU A 79 7.08 36.49 -21.29
N GLU A 80 6.09 36.07 -22.07
CA GLU A 80 4.85 36.79 -22.30
C GLU A 80 3.72 36.11 -21.53
N PHE A 81 2.78 36.89 -21.00
CA PHE A 81 1.74 36.44 -20.10
C PHE A 81 0.35 36.75 -20.66
N GLN A 82 -0.65 35.92 -20.31
CA GLN A 82 -2.02 36.05 -20.79
C GLN A 82 -2.66 37.41 -20.41
N ALA A 83 -3.66 37.84 -21.19
CA ALA A 83 -4.27 39.17 -21.07
C ALA A 83 -5.36 39.30 -19.98
N THR A 84 -5.97 38.21 -19.52
CA THR A 84 -7.15 38.22 -18.63
C THR A 84 -6.82 37.89 -17.17
N GLU A 85 -7.31 38.76 -16.27
CA GLU A 85 -7.35 38.80 -14.77
C GLU A 85 -6.24 38.17 -13.89
N PRO A 86 -5.96 38.72 -12.68
CA PRO A 86 -4.80 38.36 -11.86
C PRO A 86 -4.87 36.95 -11.28
N SER A 87 -3.71 36.33 -11.05
CA SER A 87 -3.61 35.01 -10.42
C SER A 87 -3.91 35.01 -8.91
N VAL A 88 -3.97 33.81 -8.35
CA VAL A 88 -4.24 33.39 -6.96
C VAL A 88 -3.68 34.28 -5.84
N ASN A 89 -2.55 34.96 -6.05
CA ASN A 89 -1.90 35.84 -5.07
C ASN A 89 -1.75 37.31 -5.56
N GLY A 90 -2.32 37.65 -6.72
CA GLY A 90 -2.25 38.99 -7.31
C GLY A 90 -0.92 39.39 -7.95
N SER A 91 0.05 38.48 -8.10
CA SER A 91 1.42 38.82 -8.55
C SER A 91 1.67 38.70 -10.06
N VAL A 92 1.39 37.56 -10.71
CA VAL A 92 1.75 37.33 -12.14
C VAL A 92 0.70 36.43 -12.81
N ARG A 93 0.28 36.78 -14.03
CA ARG A 93 -0.68 35.98 -14.83
C ARG A 93 -0.03 34.68 -15.34
N ALA A 94 -0.80 33.76 -15.93
CA ALA A 94 -0.24 32.55 -16.53
C ALA A 94 0.65 32.90 -17.74
N PRO A 95 1.92 32.42 -17.81
CA PRO A 95 2.76 32.62 -18.98
C PRO A 95 2.26 31.79 -20.16
N GLU A 96 2.23 32.39 -21.36
CA GLU A 96 1.74 31.74 -22.58
C GLU A 96 2.86 31.47 -23.61
N SER A 97 3.95 32.23 -23.55
CA SER A 97 5.08 32.04 -24.44
C SER A 97 6.40 32.56 -23.89
N ALA A 98 7.51 32.09 -24.46
CA ALA A 98 8.86 32.54 -24.15
C ALA A 98 9.59 32.95 -25.42
N SER A 99 10.26 34.10 -25.35
CA SER A 99 11.23 34.53 -26.37
C SER A 99 12.60 33.95 -26.07
N TRP A 100 13.32 33.54 -27.11
CA TRP A 100 14.64 32.94 -26.98
C TRP A 100 15.64 33.47 -28.01
N THR A 101 16.92 33.31 -27.68
CA THR A 101 18.07 33.69 -28.50
C THR A 101 19.06 32.52 -28.57
N ARG A 102 19.78 32.38 -29.68
CA ARG A 102 20.88 31.41 -29.84
C ARG A 102 22.23 32.10 -29.95
N ARG A 103 23.31 31.32 -29.85
CA ARG A 103 24.70 31.81 -30.01
C ARG A 103 24.97 32.45 -31.37
N ASP A 104 24.28 31.99 -32.42
CA ASP A 104 24.33 32.56 -33.77
C ASP A 104 23.48 33.86 -33.92
N ARG A 105 22.93 34.37 -32.80
CA ARG A 105 22.04 35.54 -32.72
C ARG A 105 20.66 35.34 -33.35
N SER A 106 20.31 34.13 -33.80
CA SER A 106 18.93 33.85 -34.19
C SER A 106 18.00 33.96 -32.99
N THR A 107 16.81 34.48 -33.24
CA THR A 107 15.75 34.69 -32.24
C THR A 107 14.49 33.95 -32.64
N GLY A 108 13.64 33.68 -31.66
CA GLY A 108 12.31 33.15 -31.90
C GLY A 108 11.47 33.15 -30.64
N SER A 109 10.26 32.59 -30.75
CA SER A 109 9.36 32.39 -29.62
C SER A 109 8.83 30.96 -29.60
N ILE A 110 8.42 30.50 -28.41
CA ILE A 110 7.76 29.20 -28.22
C ILE A 110 6.55 29.39 -27.31
N ARG A 111 5.41 28.82 -27.70
CA ARG A 111 4.18 28.80 -26.88
C ARG A 111 4.12 27.54 -26.03
N PHE A 112 3.56 27.65 -24.84
CA PHE A 112 3.37 26.55 -23.90
C PHE A 112 2.21 26.83 -22.95
N GLU A 113 1.73 25.79 -22.29
CA GLU A 113 0.64 25.87 -21.32
C GLU A 113 1.13 25.95 -19.87
N TYR A 114 2.32 25.41 -19.60
CA TYR A 114 2.96 25.41 -18.30
C TYR A 114 4.44 25.77 -18.42
N LEU A 115 4.93 26.51 -17.43
CA LEU A 115 6.36 26.81 -17.28
C LEU A 115 6.91 26.12 -16.03
N VAL A 116 7.95 25.31 -16.22
CA VAL A 116 8.82 24.87 -15.13
C VAL A 116 10.10 25.69 -15.17
N ASP A 117 10.25 26.63 -14.25
CA ASP A 117 11.47 27.42 -14.11
C ASP A 117 12.56 26.59 -13.44
N ALA A 118 13.46 26.06 -14.27
CA ALA A 118 14.68 25.37 -13.88
C ALA A 118 15.94 26.16 -14.32
N SER A 119 15.84 27.49 -14.43
CA SER A 119 16.91 28.37 -14.95
C SER A 119 18.16 28.48 -14.05
N GLY A 120 18.26 27.62 -13.04
CA GLY A 120 19.32 27.63 -12.06
C GLY A 120 19.40 28.97 -11.34
N ARG A 121 20.62 29.44 -11.08
CA ARG A 121 20.84 30.68 -10.33
C ARG A 121 20.22 31.95 -10.93
N ALA A 122 19.97 31.96 -12.24
CA ALA A 122 19.27 33.08 -12.88
C ALA A 122 17.87 33.28 -12.30
N GLY A 123 17.18 32.19 -11.95
CA GLY A 123 15.84 32.20 -11.34
C GLY A 123 14.87 33.13 -12.06
N LEU A 124 14.63 32.86 -13.34
CA LEU A 124 13.86 33.73 -14.24
C LEU A 124 12.57 34.25 -13.58
N MET A 125 11.78 33.38 -12.96
CA MET A 125 10.55 33.77 -12.26
C MET A 125 10.85 34.48 -10.95
N SER A 126 11.69 33.91 -10.10
CA SER A 126 11.96 34.41 -8.74
C SER A 126 12.64 35.79 -8.71
N THR A 127 13.43 36.12 -9.73
CA THR A 127 14.23 37.36 -9.79
C THR A 127 13.61 38.42 -10.70
N LYS A 128 13.14 38.05 -11.90
CA LYS A 128 12.67 39.02 -12.90
C LYS A 128 11.18 39.35 -12.75
N TYR A 129 10.34 38.34 -12.51
CA TYR A 129 8.88 38.48 -12.57
C TYR A 129 8.23 38.57 -11.19
N LEU A 130 8.40 37.55 -10.33
CA LEU A 130 7.81 37.51 -8.99
C LEU A 130 8.57 38.36 -7.97
N LYS A 131 9.88 38.57 -8.19
CA LYS A 131 10.78 39.30 -7.29
C LYS A 131 10.66 38.84 -5.83
N ASN A 132 10.51 37.53 -5.64
CA ASN A 132 10.17 36.93 -4.35
C ASN A 132 11.36 36.18 -3.71
N ARG A 133 12.54 36.23 -4.33
CA ARG A 133 13.78 35.66 -3.79
C ARG A 133 14.32 36.52 -2.64
N ARG A 134 14.69 35.86 -1.54
CA ARG A 134 15.37 36.45 -0.38
C ARG A 134 16.65 35.68 -0.10
N TYR A 135 17.75 36.41 0.03
CA TYR A 135 19.04 35.86 0.42
C TYR A 135 19.08 35.62 1.93
N ASN A 136 19.73 34.52 2.32
CA ASN A 136 20.05 34.28 3.72
C ASN A 136 21.35 35.05 4.03
N GLU A 137 21.25 36.08 4.86
CA GLU A 137 22.40 36.95 5.15
C GLU A 137 23.48 36.20 5.94
N GLY A 138 23.08 35.23 6.76
CA GLY A 138 23.97 34.36 7.52
C GLY A 138 24.87 33.43 6.71
N LEU A 139 24.35 32.97 5.57
CA LEU A 139 25.01 32.02 4.67
C LEU A 139 25.42 32.69 3.35
N LYS A 140 25.71 33.99 3.39
CA LYS A 140 26.14 34.81 2.24
C LYS A 140 27.60 34.55 1.88
N ASN A 141 27.88 33.30 1.57
CA ASN A 141 29.22 32.79 1.34
C ASN A 141 29.71 33.07 -0.09
N THR A 142 31.03 33.03 -0.23
CA THR A 142 31.79 32.92 -1.48
C THR A 142 32.55 31.61 -1.45
N ALA A 143 32.49 30.86 -2.53
CA ALA A 143 33.31 29.69 -2.76
C ALA A 143 34.17 29.91 -3.98
N THR A 144 35.41 29.51 -3.83
CA THR A 144 36.45 29.61 -4.84
C THR A 144 37.07 28.23 -5.00
N TRP A 145 37.21 27.73 -6.22
CA TRP A 145 37.64 26.36 -6.47
C TRP A 145 38.44 26.21 -7.76
N GLY A 146 39.22 25.13 -7.83
CA GLY A 146 39.97 24.70 -9.00
C GLY A 146 40.03 23.18 -9.12
N TYR A 147 40.59 22.69 -10.22
CA TYR A 147 40.79 21.26 -10.47
C TYR A 147 42.27 20.93 -10.50
N PHE A 148 42.68 19.95 -9.71
CA PHE A 148 44.08 19.53 -9.57
C PHE A 148 44.29 18.15 -10.17
N LYS A 149 45.41 17.91 -10.85
CA LYS A 149 45.88 16.58 -11.25
C LYS A 149 46.98 16.10 -10.30
N LYS A 150 47.11 14.78 -10.17
CA LYS A 150 48.10 14.12 -9.29
C LYS A 150 47.95 14.47 -7.80
N ALA A 151 46.77 14.89 -7.38
CA ALA A 151 46.44 15.00 -5.97
C ALA A 151 46.44 13.61 -5.31
N ALA A 152 46.90 13.52 -4.08
CA ALA A 152 46.86 12.29 -3.30
C ALA A 152 45.41 11.87 -3.01
N THR A 153 45.21 10.58 -2.80
CA THR A 153 43.90 10.02 -2.45
C THR A 153 43.72 10.06 -0.94
N TYR A 154 42.61 10.61 -0.47
CA TYR A 154 42.28 10.59 0.96
C TYR A 154 41.97 9.16 1.43
N GLY A 155 42.48 8.80 2.61
CA GLY A 155 42.10 7.56 3.31
C GLY A 155 42.61 6.26 2.69
N VAL A 156 43.75 6.27 1.98
CA VAL A 156 44.37 5.06 1.38
C VAL A 156 44.47 3.92 2.41
N GLY A 157 43.99 2.73 2.06
CA GLY A 157 44.02 1.56 2.93
C GLY A 157 42.93 1.53 4.01
N THR A 158 41.97 2.46 3.99
CA THR A 158 40.80 2.48 4.88
C THR A 158 39.50 2.28 4.10
N SER A 159 38.37 2.08 4.78
CA SER A 159 37.03 2.07 4.15
C SER A 159 36.66 3.40 3.47
N MET A 160 37.46 4.46 3.66
CA MET A 160 37.22 5.80 3.15
C MET A 160 38.04 6.14 1.89
N GLU A 161 38.83 5.21 1.37
CA GLU A 161 39.64 5.42 0.16
C GLU A 161 38.79 5.97 -0.99
N GLY A 162 39.18 7.11 -1.56
CA GLY A 162 38.45 7.76 -2.67
C GLY A 162 37.24 8.61 -2.26
N SER A 163 36.98 8.77 -0.95
CA SER A 163 35.92 9.65 -0.45
C SER A 163 36.29 11.14 -0.52
N PRO A 164 35.30 12.04 -0.65
CA PRO A 164 35.52 13.48 -0.45
C PRO A 164 36.11 13.80 0.92
N TYR A 165 37.09 14.69 0.94
CA TYR A 165 37.64 15.25 2.16
C TYR A 165 37.11 16.66 2.38
N PHE A 166 36.72 16.97 3.62
CA PHE A 166 36.27 18.30 4.03
C PHE A 166 36.98 18.72 5.29
N SER A 167 37.42 19.97 5.34
CA SER A 167 38.09 20.51 6.53
C SER A 167 37.70 21.95 6.77
N ARG A 168 37.62 22.34 8.04
CA ARG A 168 37.41 23.72 8.46
C ARG A 168 38.72 24.50 8.26
N LEU A 169 38.64 25.78 7.92
CA LEU A 169 39.80 26.67 7.98
C LEU A 169 40.25 26.84 9.44
N GLU A 170 41.56 26.91 9.71
CA GLU A 170 42.10 26.91 11.07
C GLU A 170 41.53 28.03 11.95
N ASP A 171 41.29 29.18 11.33
CA ASP A 171 40.76 30.40 11.94
C ASP A 171 39.22 30.49 11.98
N ALA A 172 38.52 29.39 11.69
CA ALA A 172 37.06 29.28 11.74
C ALA A 172 36.32 30.19 10.74
N SER A 173 37.01 30.79 9.78
CA SER A 173 36.38 31.70 8.80
C SER A 173 35.56 31.00 7.71
N GLY A 174 35.59 29.66 7.66
CA GLY A 174 34.95 28.87 6.62
C GLY A 174 35.45 27.44 6.57
N TRP A 175 35.26 26.78 5.43
CA TRP A 175 35.62 25.38 5.20
C TRP A 175 36.14 25.13 3.78
N THR A 176 36.68 23.94 3.57
CA THR A 176 37.35 23.52 2.36
C THR A 176 36.89 22.12 1.96
N TRP A 177 37.00 21.81 0.66
CA TRP A 177 36.76 20.46 0.16
C TRP A 177 37.87 20.00 -0.79
N ALA A 178 38.06 18.70 -0.87
CA ALA A 178 38.77 17.99 -1.93
C ALA A 178 37.93 16.79 -2.37
N ILE A 179 37.44 16.81 -3.61
CA ILE A 179 36.53 15.79 -4.17
C ILE A 179 37.20 15.12 -5.37
N PRO A 180 37.59 13.84 -5.29
CA PRO A 180 38.17 13.13 -6.42
C PRO A 180 37.10 12.81 -7.47
N LEU A 181 37.44 12.99 -8.75
CA LEU A 181 36.56 12.81 -9.90
C LEU A 181 37.06 11.68 -10.81
N HIS A 182 36.13 11.10 -11.58
CA HIS A 182 36.40 9.95 -12.45
C HIS A 182 37.45 10.20 -13.55
N ASN A 183 37.69 11.46 -13.93
CA ASN A 183 38.66 11.84 -14.97
C ASN A 183 40.10 12.04 -14.45
N GLY A 184 40.39 11.58 -13.22
CA GLY A 184 41.72 11.71 -12.60
C GLY A 184 42.05 13.11 -12.09
N THR A 185 41.06 14.01 -12.00
CA THR A 185 41.21 15.32 -11.36
C THR A 185 40.53 15.34 -9.98
N THR A 186 40.99 16.21 -9.10
CA THR A 186 40.37 16.47 -7.79
C THR A 186 39.87 17.91 -7.77
N SER A 187 38.57 18.10 -7.50
CA SER A 187 38.00 19.43 -7.27
C SER A 187 38.35 19.88 -5.86
N VAL A 188 39.09 20.98 -5.75
CA VAL A 188 39.49 21.56 -4.46
C VAL A 188 38.91 22.96 -4.35
N GLY A 189 38.29 23.28 -3.21
CA GLY A 189 37.64 24.57 -3.02
C GLY A 189 37.63 25.05 -1.58
N VAL A 190 37.40 26.35 -1.42
CA VAL A 190 37.29 27.07 -0.15
C VAL A 190 35.96 27.82 -0.15
N VAL A 191 35.18 27.72 0.93
CA VAL A 191 33.95 28.50 1.20
C VAL A 191 34.19 29.39 2.41
N GLN A 192 33.91 30.69 2.28
CA GLN A 192 34.00 31.68 3.36
C GLN A 192 32.88 32.72 3.23
N HIS A 193 32.48 33.33 4.33
CA HIS A 193 31.52 34.44 4.30
C HIS A 193 32.09 35.64 3.52
N GLN A 194 31.28 36.29 2.68
CA GLN A 194 31.74 37.37 1.78
C GLN A 194 32.45 38.52 2.48
N ASN A 195 31.91 38.96 3.62
CA ASN A 195 32.51 40.07 4.37
C ASN A 195 33.90 39.70 4.89
N ILE A 196 34.10 38.44 5.28
CA ILE A 196 35.39 37.93 5.74
C ILE A 196 36.38 37.88 4.56
N VAL A 197 35.96 37.38 3.39
CA VAL A 197 36.81 37.37 2.19
C VAL A 197 37.22 38.78 1.79
N LYS A 198 36.29 39.76 1.81
CA LYS A 198 36.58 41.16 1.50
C LYS A 198 37.60 41.75 2.48
N ALA A 199 37.37 41.58 3.79
CA ALA A 199 38.26 42.10 4.83
C ALA A 199 39.66 41.48 4.74
N LYS A 200 39.76 40.15 4.56
CA LYS A 200 41.05 39.45 4.44
C LYS A 200 41.80 39.78 3.17
N LYS A 201 41.12 39.91 2.02
CA LYS A 201 41.76 40.35 0.79
C LYS A 201 42.33 41.76 0.94
N GLN A 202 41.59 42.68 1.56
CA GLN A 202 42.09 44.03 1.85
C GLN A 202 43.31 43.98 2.77
N ALA A 203 43.27 43.19 3.85
CA ALA A 203 44.40 43.05 4.79
C ALA A 203 45.66 42.44 4.13
N LYS A 204 45.50 41.55 3.14
CA LYS A 204 46.59 40.92 2.36
C LYS A 204 47.03 41.75 1.13
N GLY A 205 46.63 43.02 1.01
CA GLY A 205 47.04 43.89 -0.11
C GLY A 205 46.27 43.70 -1.42
N SER A 206 45.03 43.22 -1.34
CA SER A 206 44.13 42.92 -2.47
C SER A 206 44.71 41.95 -3.51
N PRO A 207 45.14 40.74 -3.10
CA PRO A 207 45.69 39.74 -4.01
C PRO A 207 44.65 39.28 -5.04
N SER A 208 45.13 38.69 -6.14
CA SER A 208 44.23 38.07 -7.13
C SER A 208 43.39 36.97 -6.46
N SER A 209 42.20 36.68 -7.00
CA SER A 209 41.35 35.62 -6.45
C SER A 209 42.04 34.25 -6.44
N LYS A 210 42.97 34.01 -7.39
CA LYS A 210 43.79 32.81 -7.45
C LYS A 210 44.80 32.76 -6.31
N ASP A 211 45.53 33.86 -6.08
CA ASP A 211 46.57 33.91 -5.04
C ASP A 211 45.96 33.85 -3.64
N TYR A 212 44.83 34.54 -3.43
CA TYR A 212 44.07 34.42 -2.19
C TYR A 212 43.61 32.98 -1.94
N PHE A 213 43.03 32.34 -2.96
CA PHE A 213 42.58 30.96 -2.88
C PHE A 213 43.72 30.00 -2.51
N LEU A 214 44.85 30.07 -3.20
CA LEU A 214 46.02 29.25 -2.89
C LEU A 214 46.53 29.51 -1.47
N SER A 215 46.56 30.79 -1.03
CA SER A 215 46.96 31.11 0.35
C SER A 215 46.06 30.46 1.40
N CYS A 216 44.75 30.38 1.15
CA CYS A 216 43.82 29.71 2.06
C CYS A 216 44.00 28.19 2.07
N LEU A 217 44.39 27.57 0.95
CA LEU A 217 44.69 26.14 0.92
C LEU A 217 45.95 25.82 1.74
N HIS A 218 46.99 26.67 1.64
CA HIS A 218 48.23 26.54 2.43
C HIS A 218 48.03 26.61 3.94
N GLU A 219 46.97 27.28 4.39
CA GLU A 219 46.60 27.41 5.80
C GLU A 219 45.84 26.17 6.35
N VAL A 220 45.60 25.12 5.53
CA VAL A 220 44.89 23.89 5.97
C VAL A 220 45.78 22.67 5.73
N SER A 221 46.43 22.18 6.78
CA SER A 221 47.34 21.02 6.74
C SER A 221 46.76 19.82 5.98
N GLY A 222 45.55 19.38 6.34
CA GLY A 222 44.94 18.21 5.70
C GLY A 222 44.59 18.37 4.22
N ILE A 223 44.37 19.59 3.72
CA ILE A 223 44.20 19.82 2.27
C ILE A 223 45.56 19.90 1.59
N MET A 224 46.55 20.52 2.24
CA MET A 224 47.91 20.60 1.72
C MET A 224 48.53 19.23 1.50
N ASP A 225 48.36 18.31 2.45
CA ASP A 225 48.82 16.92 2.31
C ASP A 225 48.22 16.23 1.07
N LEU A 226 46.99 16.59 0.67
CA LEU A 226 46.33 16.03 -0.50
C LEU A 226 46.78 16.66 -1.82
N ILE A 227 47.24 17.90 -1.80
CA ILE A 227 47.64 18.64 -3.02
C ILE A 227 49.15 18.86 -3.11
N GLU A 228 49.94 18.33 -2.18
CA GLU A 228 51.40 18.39 -2.23
C GLU A 228 51.90 17.66 -3.50
N GLY A 229 52.56 18.42 -4.39
CA GLY A 229 52.99 17.91 -5.70
C GLY A 229 51.89 17.82 -6.78
N ALA A 230 50.65 18.25 -6.47
CA ALA A 230 49.56 18.30 -7.44
C ALA A 230 49.63 19.57 -8.31
N GLU A 231 49.15 19.45 -9.55
CA GLU A 231 49.16 20.55 -10.52
C GLU A 231 47.74 21.11 -10.70
N LEU A 232 47.56 22.42 -10.53
CA LEU A 232 46.31 23.12 -10.85
C LEU A 232 46.14 23.19 -12.38
N VAL A 233 45.20 22.41 -12.92
CA VAL A 233 44.96 22.26 -14.38
C VAL A 233 43.77 23.05 -14.91
N SER A 234 43.14 23.87 -14.07
CA SER A 234 42.03 24.74 -14.46
C SER A 234 42.25 26.17 -14.04
N GLU A 235 41.52 27.08 -14.67
CA GLU A 235 41.29 28.41 -14.08
C GLU A 235 40.57 28.28 -12.74
N VAL A 236 40.93 29.16 -11.80
CA VAL A 236 40.24 29.27 -10.51
C VAL A 236 38.90 29.94 -10.73
N ARG A 237 37.83 29.24 -10.36
CA ARG A 237 36.45 29.73 -10.46
C ARG A 237 36.00 30.23 -9.10
N SER A 238 35.15 31.24 -9.11
CA SER A 238 34.53 31.76 -7.89
C SER A 238 33.08 32.08 -8.15
N ALA A 239 32.26 31.95 -7.12
CA ALA A 239 30.92 32.48 -7.12
C ALA A 239 30.56 32.95 -5.70
N SER A 240 29.59 33.87 -5.62
CA SER A 240 29.10 34.49 -4.38
C SER A 240 27.57 34.43 -4.34
N ASP A 241 26.94 34.73 -3.19
CA ASP A 241 25.49 34.95 -3.05
C ASP A 241 24.62 33.78 -3.56
N TRP A 242 24.69 32.64 -2.90
CA TRP A 242 23.89 31.47 -3.31
C TRP A 242 22.92 30.93 -2.28
N SER A 243 23.06 31.21 -1.00
CA SER A 243 22.05 30.73 -0.04
C SER A 243 20.84 31.66 -0.08
N TYR A 244 19.74 31.18 -0.66
CA TYR A 244 18.51 31.94 -0.82
C TYR A 244 17.28 31.04 -0.92
N ASN A 245 16.11 31.60 -0.67
CA ASN A 245 14.83 30.96 -0.90
C ASN A 245 13.83 31.94 -1.53
N ALA A 246 12.73 31.40 -2.07
CA ALA A 246 11.60 32.18 -2.55
C ALA A 246 10.43 32.06 -1.55
N SER A 247 9.62 33.12 -1.42
CA SER A 247 8.42 33.06 -0.57
C SER A 247 7.35 32.09 -1.12
N SER A 248 7.33 31.87 -2.43
CA SER A 248 6.51 30.87 -3.13
C SER A 248 7.32 30.23 -4.25
N TYR A 249 7.06 28.95 -4.53
CA TYR A 249 7.69 28.18 -5.61
C TYR A 249 6.71 27.87 -6.74
N ALA A 250 5.51 28.45 -6.70
CA ALA A 250 4.50 28.32 -7.74
C ALA A 250 3.71 29.63 -7.92
N ASP A 251 3.17 29.79 -9.13
CA ASP A 251 2.13 30.76 -9.49
C ASP A 251 1.23 30.09 -10.55
N ALA A 252 0.25 30.80 -11.12
CA ALA A 252 -0.66 30.26 -12.14
C ALA A 252 0.13 29.66 -13.32
N ASN A 253 0.00 28.34 -13.50
CA ASN A 253 0.66 27.57 -14.55
C ASN A 253 2.20 27.62 -14.49
N VAL A 254 2.76 27.92 -13.32
CA VAL A 254 4.21 28.01 -13.08
C VAL A 254 4.63 27.15 -11.90
N ARG A 255 5.72 26.40 -12.05
CA ARG A 255 6.46 25.76 -10.95
C ARG A 255 7.93 26.14 -11.01
N ILE A 256 8.55 26.37 -9.86
CA ILE A 256 9.95 26.81 -9.74
C ILE A 256 10.74 25.73 -9.00
N ILE A 257 11.79 25.21 -9.62
CA ILE A 257 12.52 24.05 -9.10
C ILE A 257 14.02 24.30 -8.95
N GLY A 258 14.65 23.62 -8.00
CA GLY A 258 16.09 23.72 -7.72
C GLY A 258 16.55 25.16 -7.49
N ASP A 259 17.78 25.46 -7.94
CA ASP A 259 18.45 26.75 -7.75
C ASP A 259 17.69 27.97 -8.32
N ALA A 260 16.65 27.76 -9.15
CA ALA A 260 15.77 28.85 -9.59
C ALA A 260 14.92 29.42 -8.45
N GLY A 261 14.49 28.56 -7.52
CA GLY A 261 13.67 28.92 -6.37
C GLY A 261 14.49 29.06 -5.09
N CYS A 262 15.32 28.07 -4.79
CA CYS A 262 16.11 28.04 -3.57
C CYS A 262 17.44 27.31 -3.76
N PHE A 263 18.46 27.76 -3.04
CA PHE A 263 19.72 27.05 -2.91
C PHE A 263 20.23 27.25 -1.49
N ILE A 264 20.92 26.24 -0.97
CA ILE A 264 21.61 26.32 0.30
C ILE A 264 23.05 25.84 0.14
N ASP A 265 23.94 26.43 0.94
CA ASP A 265 25.37 26.14 0.99
C ASP A 265 25.73 24.66 0.72
N PRO A 266 26.76 24.40 -0.11
CA PRO A 266 26.99 23.06 -0.68
C PRO A 266 27.58 22.05 0.31
N LEU A 267 27.74 22.40 1.60
CA LEU A 267 28.39 21.58 2.62
C LEU A 267 27.90 20.12 2.65
N PHE A 268 26.60 19.87 2.39
CA PHE A 268 26.02 18.53 2.31
C PHE A 268 25.53 18.12 0.92
N SER A 269 25.91 18.80 -0.16
CA SER A 269 25.43 18.49 -1.53
C SER A 269 23.90 18.48 -1.70
N SER A 270 23.16 19.25 -0.89
CA SER A 270 21.68 19.26 -0.85
C SER A 270 21.03 19.86 -2.10
N GLY A 271 21.72 20.75 -2.82
CA GLY A 271 21.15 21.45 -3.98
C GLY A 271 20.60 20.53 -5.08
N VAL A 272 21.29 19.43 -5.40
CA VAL A 272 20.79 18.49 -6.42
C VAL A 272 19.60 17.67 -5.90
N HIS A 273 19.57 17.35 -4.61
CA HIS A 273 18.42 16.71 -4.00
C HIS A 273 17.19 17.63 -4.08
N LEU A 274 17.33 18.90 -3.71
CA LEU A 274 16.25 19.90 -3.82
C LEU A 274 15.79 20.09 -5.26
N ALA A 275 16.70 20.06 -6.23
CA ALA A 275 16.35 20.16 -7.65
C ALA A 275 15.49 18.97 -8.12
N LEU A 276 15.86 17.74 -7.77
CA LEU A 276 15.12 16.54 -8.19
C LEU A 276 13.80 16.36 -7.45
N LEU A 277 13.78 16.64 -6.14
CA LEU A 277 12.56 16.66 -5.36
C LEU A 277 11.58 17.72 -5.90
N GLY A 278 12.10 18.92 -6.18
CA GLY A 278 11.33 20.00 -6.81
C GLY A 278 10.80 19.59 -8.18
N ALA A 279 11.63 18.97 -9.03
CA ALA A 279 11.21 18.48 -10.34
C ALA A 279 10.08 17.44 -10.24
N LEU A 280 10.20 16.48 -9.32
CA LEU A 280 9.18 15.47 -9.08
C LEU A 280 7.87 16.12 -8.60
N SER A 281 7.95 16.98 -7.58
CA SER A 281 6.79 17.72 -7.06
C SER A 281 6.11 18.59 -8.12
N ALA A 282 6.89 19.27 -8.96
CA ALA A 282 6.37 20.06 -10.08
C ALA A 282 5.65 19.17 -11.10
N ALA A 283 6.27 18.08 -11.52
CA ALA A 283 5.67 17.15 -12.47
C ALA A 283 4.32 16.58 -11.96
N ILE A 284 4.27 16.17 -10.69
CA ILE A 284 3.06 15.63 -10.07
C ILE A 284 1.95 16.68 -10.02
N THR A 285 2.26 17.88 -9.53
CA THR A 285 1.25 18.93 -9.33
C THR A 285 0.76 19.53 -10.65
N ILE A 286 1.62 19.63 -11.67
CA ILE A 286 1.21 20.02 -13.03
C ILE A 286 0.29 18.96 -13.61
N CYS A 287 0.71 17.69 -13.61
CA CYS A 287 -0.12 16.59 -14.10
C CYS A 287 -1.49 16.53 -13.41
N ALA A 288 -1.54 16.71 -12.09
CA ALA A 288 -2.77 16.74 -11.32
C ALA A 288 -3.69 17.91 -11.72
N SER A 289 -3.11 19.10 -11.94
CA SER A 289 -3.86 20.30 -12.32
C SER A 289 -4.39 20.19 -13.76
N THR A 290 -3.57 19.74 -14.72
CA THR A 290 -3.97 19.55 -16.13
C THR A 290 -5.05 18.49 -16.30
N LYS A 291 -5.05 17.45 -15.45
CA LYS A 291 -6.08 16.40 -15.45
C LYS A 291 -7.34 16.78 -14.67
N GLY A 292 -7.42 18.00 -14.12
CA GLY A 292 -8.56 18.47 -13.31
C GLY A 292 -8.71 17.77 -11.96
N GLN A 293 -7.65 17.16 -11.44
CA GLN A 293 -7.65 16.36 -10.20
C GLN A 293 -7.44 17.24 -8.96
N CYS A 294 -6.81 18.40 -9.11
CA CYS A 294 -6.86 19.52 -8.17
C CYS A 294 -7.01 20.83 -8.93
N SER A 295 -7.36 21.90 -8.21
CA SER A 295 -7.23 23.25 -8.77
C SER A 295 -5.76 23.62 -8.92
N GLU A 296 -5.44 24.46 -9.92
CA GLU A 296 -4.08 24.97 -10.14
C GLU A 296 -3.50 25.64 -8.88
N ARG A 297 -4.37 26.34 -8.13
CA ARG A 297 -4.04 26.91 -6.82
C ARG A 297 -3.56 25.86 -5.83
N ALA A 298 -4.36 24.82 -5.60
CA ALA A 298 -4.05 23.78 -4.63
C ALA A 298 -2.77 23.02 -5.03
N GLY A 299 -2.60 22.71 -6.32
CA GLY A 299 -1.36 22.12 -6.83
C GLY A 299 -0.13 23.00 -6.59
N GLY A 300 -0.23 24.31 -6.83
CA GLY A 300 0.86 25.25 -6.60
C GLY A 300 1.20 25.47 -5.12
N GLU A 301 0.19 25.54 -4.25
CA GLU A 301 0.37 25.66 -2.80
C GLU A 301 1.06 24.42 -2.22
N TRP A 302 0.65 23.22 -2.65
CA TRP A 302 1.29 21.96 -2.23
C TRP A 302 2.75 21.88 -2.70
N HIS A 303 3.03 22.22 -3.96
CA HIS A 303 4.41 22.26 -4.47
C HIS A 303 5.28 23.21 -3.63
N SER A 304 4.77 24.41 -3.36
CA SER A 304 5.48 25.42 -2.58
C SER A 304 5.74 24.96 -1.14
N LYS A 305 4.76 24.29 -0.52
CA LYS A 305 4.93 23.70 0.81
C LYS A 305 6.02 22.62 0.80
N LYS A 306 5.98 21.68 -0.14
CA LYS A 306 6.94 20.57 -0.22
C LYS A 306 8.38 21.03 -0.41
N VAL A 307 8.61 21.98 -1.33
CA VAL A 307 9.95 22.56 -1.56
C VAL A 307 10.43 23.33 -0.33
N ARG A 308 9.55 24.09 0.32
CA ARG A 308 9.87 24.85 1.53
C ARG A 308 10.27 23.94 2.69
N GLU A 309 9.52 22.87 2.94
CA GLU A 309 9.83 21.92 4.01
C GLU A 309 11.20 21.26 3.84
N ALA A 310 11.51 20.79 2.62
CA ALA A 310 12.80 20.20 2.33
C ALA A 310 13.95 21.21 2.47
N TYR A 311 13.78 22.43 1.94
CA TYR A 311 14.75 23.51 2.12
C TYR A 311 14.99 23.82 3.60
N THR A 312 13.92 23.96 4.40
CA THR A 312 14.02 24.27 5.83
C THR A 312 14.77 23.17 6.60
N ARG A 313 14.52 21.88 6.31
CA ARG A 313 15.27 20.78 6.95
C ARG A 313 16.77 20.89 6.68
N PHE A 314 17.18 21.14 5.44
CA PHE A 314 18.59 21.34 5.11
C PHE A 314 19.14 22.64 5.71
N LEU A 315 18.34 23.70 5.79
CA LEU A 315 18.72 24.94 6.46
C LEU A 315 19.09 24.72 7.91
N LEU A 316 18.27 23.99 8.65
CA LEU A 316 18.56 23.66 10.04
C LEU A 316 19.89 22.92 10.19
N VAL A 317 20.11 21.86 9.41
CA VAL A 317 21.33 21.04 9.52
C VAL A 317 22.59 21.81 9.10
N VAL A 318 22.52 22.57 8.01
CA VAL A 318 23.64 23.41 7.55
C VAL A 318 23.95 24.49 8.58
N SER A 319 22.93 25.18 9.11
CA SER A 319 23.11 26.21 10.13
C SER A 319 23.73 25.65 11.41
N SER A 320 23.31 24.46 11.87
CA SER A 320 23.91 23.78 13.01
C SER A 320 25.39 23.41 12.77
N ALA A 321 25.73 22.95 11.57
CA ALA A 321 27.12 22.64 11.21
C ALA A 321 28.01 23.89 11.19
N TYR A 322 27.52 24.99 10.61
CA TYR A 322 28.23 26.27 10.64
C TYR A 322 28.36 26.82 12.09
N GLY A 323 27.35 26.61 12.94
CA GLY A 323 27.43 26.93 14.37
C GLY A 323 28.61 26.25 15.07
N GLN A 324 28.82 24.95 14.80
CA GLN A 324 29.99 24.22 15.31
C GLN A 324 31.31 24.69 14.69
N MET A 325 31.33 25.00 13.39
CA MET A 325 32.55 25.45 12.71
C MET A 325 33.05 26.80 13.25
N THR A 326 32.14 27.68 13.63
CA THR A 326 32.47 29.03 14.12
C THR A 326 32.95 29.06 15.57
N HIS A 327 32.59 28.08 16.39
CA HIS A 327 32.90 28.04 17.83
C HIS A 327 33.92 26.93 18.15
N LYS A 328 35.21 27.21 17.87
CA LYS A 328 36.34 26.25 17.95
C LYS A 328 36.48 25.52 19.29
N ASP A 329 36.22 26.21 20.40
CA ASP A 329 36.50 25.72 21.75
C ASP A 329 35.26 25.21 22.49
N ARG A 330 34.11 25.10 21.80
CA ARG A 330 32.84 24.71 22.42
C ARG A 330 32.14 23.59 21.65
N PRO A 331 31.72 22.51 22.32
CA PRO A 331 30.90 21.47 21.72
C PRO A 331 29.45 21.98 21.58
N ILE A 332 29.15 22.60 20.44
CA ILE A 332 27.80 23.09 20.10
C ILE A 332 26.89 21.90 19.76
N LEU A 333 27.43 20.93 19.00
CA LEU A 333 26.73 19.73 18.59
C LEU A 333 26.81 18.57 19.61
N ASN A 334 27.70 18.60 20.60
CA ASN A 334 27.80 17.52 21.60
C ASN A 334 27.03 17.86 22.88
N GLU A 335 26.64 16.82 23.62
CA GLU A 335 26.20 16.94 25.01
C GLU A 335 27.37 16.79 26.00
N LEU A 336 27.18 17.19 27.26
CA LEU A 336 28.19 17.10 28.32
C LEU A 336 28.67 15.65 28.47
N GLY A 337 29.96 15.39 28.18
CA GLY A 337 30.60 14.08 28.30
C GLY A 337 30.81 13.31 26.99
N GLU A 338 30.42 13.87 25.83
CA GLU A 338 30.62 13.25 24.52
C GLU A 338 31.89 13.74 23.81
N ASN A 339 32.76 12.81 23.39
CA ASN A 339 34.03 13.10 22.71
C ASN A 339 33.96 13.05 21.17
N SER A 340 32.84 12.59 20.58
CA SER A 340 32.62 12.50 19.13
C SER A 340 31.26 13.08 18.72
N PHE A 341 31.10 13.39 17.43
CA PHE A 341 29.88 13.95 16.86
C PHE A 341 28.91 12.89 16.34
N ASP A 342 29.21 11.60 16.56
CA ASP A 342 28.51 10.46 15.96
C ASP A 342 27.01 10.50 16.22
N ARG A 343 26.62 10.82 17.46
CA ARG A 343 25.20 10.91 17.84
C ARG A 343 24.48 12.05 17.12
N ALA A 344 25.08 13.24 17.06
CA ALA A 344 24.51 14.38 16.34
C ALA A 344 24.32 14.06 14.85
N PHE A 345 25.29 13.36 14.25
CA PHE A 345 25.22 12.91 12.87
C PHE A 345 24.23 11.78 12.64
N ASP A 346 24.07 10.86 13.59
CA ASP A 346 23.03 9.82 13.57
C ASP A 346 21.63 10.42 13.61
N ILE A 347 21.47 11.48 14.40
CA ILE A 347 20.25 12.27 14.47
C ILE A 347 20.01 12.99 13.13
N PHE A 348 21.01 13.61 12.49
CA PHE A 348 20.83 14.29 11.20
C PHE A 348 20.82 13.37 9.98
N ARG A 349 21.22 12.10 10.15
CA ARG A 349 21.44 11.12 9.07
C ARG A 349 20.29 11.06 8.09
N PRO A 350 19.01 10.98 8.51
CA PRO A 350 17.89 10.87 7.57
C PRO A 350 17.78 12.08 6.63
N ILE A 351 18.09 13.28 7.14
CA ILE A 351 18.03 14.54 6.39
C ILE A 351 19.22 14.63 5.43
N ILE A 352 20.45 14.41 5.91
CA ILE A 352 21.65 14.55 5.05
C ILE A 352 21.80 13.42 4.03
N GLN A 353 21.17 12.26 4.24
CA GLN A 353 21.07 11.24 3.18
C GLN A 353 19.93 11.54 2.19
N GLY A 354 19.01 12.45 2.57
CA GLY A 354 17.78 12.77 1.85
C GLY A 354 16.77 11.61 1.86
N THR A 355 16.91 10.66 2.79
CA THR A 355 16.04 9.49 2.88
C THR A 355 14.67 9.86 3.45
N VAL A 356 14.56 10.92 4.26
CA VAL A 356 13.27 11.50 4.71
C VAL A 356 12.35 11.87 3.54
N ASP A 357 12.93 12.27 2.41
CA ASP A 357 12.20 12.70 1.23
C ASP A 357 12.13 11.61 0.13
N ALA A 358 12.80 10.46 0.32
CA ALA A 358 12.91 9.41 -0.69
C ALA A 358 12.48 8.00 -0.23
N ASN A 359 12.34 7.74 1.08
CA ASN A 359 12.06 6.41 1.63
C ASN A 359 10.87 6.44 2.59
N GLU A 360 9.83 5.65 2.29
CA GLU A 360 8.56 5.60 3.05
C GLU A 360 8.65 4.90 4.41
N LYS A 361 9.77 4.24 4.74
CA LYS A 361 9.90 3.39 5.94
C LYS A 361 10.48 4.07 7.17
N ILE A 362 10.78 5.37 7.11
CA ILE A 362 11.36 6.09 8.24
C ILE A 362 10.27 6.40 9.26
N ALA A 363 10.55 6.15 10.54
CA ALA A 363 9.60 6.44 11.60
C ALA A 363 9.46 7.96 11.78
N GLU A 364 8.21 8.46 11.86
CA GLU A 364 7.87 9.87 12.14
C GLU A 364 8.65 10.45 13.33
N LYS A 365 8.87 9.60 14.35
CA LYS A 365 9.67 9.90 15.54
C LYS A 365 11.12 10.29 15.21
N GLU A 366 11.78 9.63 14.25
CA GLU A 366 13.18 9.93 13.90
C GLU A 366 13.32 11.31 13.25
N VAL A 367 12.35 11.72 12.42
CA VAL A 367 12.34 13.03 11.77
C VAL A 367 12.12 14.14 12.80
N GLN A 368 11.19 13.92 13.72
CA GLN A 368 10.91 14.88 14.80
C GLN A 368 12.12 15.06 15.72
N GLU A 369 12.76 13.98 16.13
CA GLU A 369 13.99 14.01 16.94
C GLU A 369 15.12 14.79 16.25
N SER A 370 15.25 14.65 14.93
CA SER A 370 16.21 15.38 14.10
C SER A 370 15.97 16.90 14.15
N ILE A 371 14.72 17.32 14.00
CA ILE A 371 14.32 18.72 14.01
C ILE A 371 14.52 19.33 15.40
N GLU A 372 14.02 18.68 16.45
CA GLU A 372 14.15 19.15 17.82
C GLU A 372 15.62 19.33 18.24
N PHE A 373 16.49 18.41 17.82
CA PHE A 373 17.92 18.53 18.08
C PHE A 373 18.51 19.76 17.39
N CYS A 374 18.26 19.98 16.09
CA CYS A 374 18.72 21.19 15.37
C CYS A 374 18.26 22.47 16.09
N VAL A 375 17.01 22.49 16.56
CA VAL A 375 16.43 23.64 17.25
C VAL A 375 17.14 23.91 18.57
N ARG A 376 17.40 22.87 19.38
CA ARG A 376 18.17 23.02 20.62
C ARG A 376 19.57 23.55 20.35
N VAL A 377 20.23 23.08 19.29
CA VAL A 377 21.55 23.57 18.87
C VAL A 377 21.50 25.06 18.52
N LEU A 378 20.51 25.49 17.74
CA LEU A 378 20.34 26.91 17.39
C LEU A 378 19.98 27.78 18.60
N GLN A 379 19.23 27.26 19.56
CA GLN A 379 18.93 27.95 20.82
C GLN A 379 20.17 28.14 21.70
N LYS A 380 21.08 27.16 21.74
CA LYS A 380 22.39 27.33 22.43
C LYS A 380 23.18 28.50 21.84
N ILE A 381 23.10 28.71 20.52
CA ILE A 381 23.75 29.83 19.82
C ILE A 381 23.06 31.17 20.15
N ASP A 382 21.73 31.19 20.29
CA ASP A 382 20.91 32.39 20.58
C ASP A 382 21.05 32.89 22.04
N HIS A 383 21.02 31.97 23.02
CA HIS A 383 21.09 32.32 24.45
C HIS A 383 22.40 33.00 24.87
N GLU A 384 23.51 32.77 24.16
CA GLU A 384 24.81 33.38 24.47
C GLU A 384 25.03 34.74 23.79
N GLN A 385 24.15 35.16 22.86
CA GLN A 385 24.20 36.50 22.25
C GLN A 385 23.98 37.63 23.27
N PHE A 386 23.47 37.33 24.46
CA PHE A 386 23.21 38.31 25.53
C PHE A 386 24.41 38.53 26.49
N GLY A 387 25.59 37.96 26.22
CA GLY A 387 26.70 37.93 27.19
C GLY A 387 28.04 38.56 26.79
N VAL A 388 28.30 38.99 25.55
CA VAL A 388 29.65 39.44 25.12
C VAL A 388 29.60 40.70 24.25
N ASP A 389 30.16 41.79 24.78
CA ASP A 389 30.25 43.12 24.14
C ASP A 389 31.68 43.34 23.61
N THR A 390 31.95 43.00 22.34
CA THR A 390 33.19 43.41 21.65
C THR A 390 32.92 43.73 20.18
N GLU A 391 33.57 44.78 19.65
CA GLU A 391 33.38 45.29 18.28
C GLU A 391 33.74 44.27 17.16
N SER A 392 34.54 43.24 17.44
CA SER A 392 34.80 42.13 16.49
C SER A 392 33.61 41.17 16.36
N ALA A 393 32.76 41.07 17.38
CA ALA A 393 31.53 40.27 17.34
C ALA A 393 30.48 40.89 16.40
N ARG A 394 30.49 42.23 16.22
CA ARG A 394 29.58 42.96 15.31
C ARG A 394 29.77 42.61 13.83
N ALA A 395 30.96 42.15 13.44
CA ALA A 395 31.27 41.73 12.07
C ALA A 395 31.02 40.23 11.79
N GLY A 396 30.72 39.45 12.83
CA GLY A 396 30.60 37.98 12.79
C GLY A 396 29.21 37.43 13.15
N HIS A 397 28.15 38.25 13.03
CA HIS A 397 26.79 37.81 13.30
C HIS A 397 26.24 36.97 12.13
N MET A 398 26.24 35.65 12.30
CA MET A 398 25.87 34.71 11.24
C MET A 398 24.36 34.42 11.15
N PHE A 399 23.50 34.88 12.07
CA PHE A 399 22.04 34.81 11.92
C PHE A 399 21.39 36.03 12.57
N GLN A 400 20.48 36.71 11.87
CA GLN A 400 19.73 37.85 12.44
C GLN A 400 18.57 37.35 13.33
N GLN A 401 18.18 38.16 14.32
CA GLN A 401 17.08 37.83 15.26
C GLN A 401 15.76 37.46 14.52
N ASP A 402 15.49 38.11 13.40
CA ASP A 402 14.33 37.85 12.53
C ASP A 402 14.41 36.51 11.79
N GLU A 403 15.61 36.01 11.47
CA GLU A 403 15.80 34.68 10.88
C GLU A 403 15.56 33.58 11.92
N VAL A 404 16.05 33.79 13.14
CA VAL A 404 15.79 32.90 14.28
C VAL A 404 14.30 32.86 14.63
N GLN A 405 13.61 34.01 14.57
CA GLN A 405 12.17 34.04 14.79
C GLN A 405 11.34 33.48 13.63
N ASN A 406 11.74 33.69 12.38
CA ASN A 406 11.12 33.00 11.25
C ASN A 406 11.31 31.48 11.34
N MET A 407 12.49 31.01 11.73
CA MET A 407 12.72 29.59 12.00
C MET A 407 11.80 29.11 13.13
N LYS A 408 11.75 29.81 14.28
CA LYS A 408 10.82 29.50 15.40
C LYS A 408 9.35 29.48 14.97
N HIS A 409 8.91 30.40 14.11
CA HIS A 409 7.54 30.48 13.61
C HIS A 409 7.22 29.35 12.62
N ILE A 410 8.17 28.98 11.75
CA ILE A 410 8.07 27.81 10.87
C ILE A 410 8.03 26.52 11.70
N ILE A 411 8.78 26.44 12.80
CA ILE A 411 8.84 25.30 13.72
C ILE A 411 7.56 25.18 14.57
N MET A 412 7.02 26.29 15.08
CA MET A 412 5.77 26.29 15.85
C MET A 412 4.57 25.95 14.96
N ASN A 413 4.53 26.47 13.73
CA ASN A 413 3.53 26.06 12.75
C ASN A 413 3.77 24.64 12.23
N ALA A 414 5.02 24.14 12.23
CA ALA A 414 5.35 22.77 11.87
C ALA A 414 4.76 21.76 12.87
N ASN A 415 4.70 22.06 14.17
CA ASN A 415 4.01 21.18 15.13
C ASN A 415 2.49 21.06 14.87
N GLU A 416 1.85 22.04 14.24
CA GLU A 416 0.46 21.93 13.73
C GLU A 416 0.36 21.30 12.34
N THR A 417 1.48 21.22 11.60
CA THR A 417 1.52 20.80 10.19
C THR A 417 2.10 19.39 9.99
N PHE A 418 2.75 18.82 11.01
CA PHE A 418 3.36 17.47 11.00
C PHE A 418 2.62 16.50 11.93
N THR A 419 1.29 16.56 11.96
CA THR A 419 0.50 15.36 12.25
C THR A 419 0.31 14.59 10.96
N LEU A 420 0.62 13.30 10.99
CA LEU A 420 0.51 12.35 9.88
C LEU A 420 -0.90 12.20 9.26
N ASP A 421 -1.87 13.01 9.67
CA ASP A 421 -3.20 13.12 9.07
C ASP A 421 -3.18 13.76 7.66
N SER A 422 -2.09 14.44 7.28
CA SER A 422 -1.88 14.89 5.89
C SER A 422 -1.30 13.80 4.97
N PHE A 423 -0.63 12.79 5.50
CA PHE A 423 -0.09 11.67 4.71
C PHE A 423 -1.16 10.66 4.29
N GLY A 424 -2.25 10.55 5.06
CA GLY A 424 -3.38 9.69 4.72
C GLY A 424 -4.07 10.10 3.41
N ALA A 425 -4.34 11.40 3.23
CA ALA A 425 -4.97 11.94 2.04
C ALA A 425 -4.01 12.03 0.83
N ASP A 426 -2.74 12.39 1.07
CA ASP A 426 -1.73 12.55 0.03
C ASP A 426 -1.28 11.22 -0.59
N LYS A 427 -1.32 10.11 0.15
CA LYS A 427 -1.07 8.77 -0.41
C LYS A 427 -2.13 8.36 -1.42
N TYR A 428 -3.41 8.58 -1.13
CA TYR A 428 -4.52 8.28 -2.05
C TYR A 428 -4.54 9.22 -3.26
N PHE A 429 -4.13 10.47 -3.07
CA PHE A 429 -3.94 11.43 -4.15
C PHE A 429 -2.78 10.99 -5.06
N TYR A 430 -1.59 10.74 -4.51
CA TYR A 430 -0.41 10.26 -5.24
C TYR A 430 -0.66 8.92 -5.94
N GLU A 431 -1.24 7.93 -5.26
CA GLU A 431 -1.58 6.62 -5.84
C GLU A 431 -2.67 6.70 -6.92
N GLY A 432 -3.54 7.71 -6.94
CA GLY A 432 -4.51 7.90 -8.04
C GLY A 432 -3.93 8.64 -9.25
N LEU A 433 -3.00 9.58 -9.04
CA LEU A 433 -2.43 10.48 -10.05
C LEU A 433 -1.41 9.82 -11.00
N ILE A 434 -0.58 8.92 -10.46
CA ILE A 434 0.49 8.20 -11.18
C ILE A 434 0.21 6.69 -11.27
N ASN A 435 -1.01 6.24 -10.96
CA ASN A 435 -1.29 4.81 -10.96
C ASN A 435 -1.12 4.23 -12.37
N PRO A 436 -0.25 3.24 -12.58
CA PRO A 436 -0.17 2.54 -13.86
C PRO A 436 -1.50 1.87 -14.21
N LEU A 437 -2.39 1.62 -13.24
CA LEU A 437 -3.71 1.02 -13.43
C LEU A 437 -4.82 2.06 -13.74
N SER A 438 -4.49 3.34 -13.91
CA SER A 438 -5.47 4.41 -14.21
C SER A 438 -6.22 4.24 -15.53
N HIS A 439 -5.65 3.51 -16.49
CA HIS A 439 -6.28 3.18 -17.77
C HIS A 439 -7.27 2.02 -17.68
N ILE A 440 -7.30 1.26 -16.58
CA ILE A 440 -8.20 0.12 -16.39
C ILE A 440 -9.58 0.64 -15.98
N PRO A 441 -10.66 0.22 -16.64
CA PRO A 441 -12.00 0.73 -16.37
C PRO A 441 -12.51 0.30 -15.00
N GLY A 442 -13.33 1.13 -14.36
CA GLY A 442 -13.88 0.88 -13.03
C GLY A 442 -14.47 2.16 -12.43
N PRO A 443 -15.10 2.10 -11.25
CA PRO A 443 -15.66 3.27 -10.59
C PRO A 443 -14.62 4.35 -10.37
N TYR A 444 -14.99 5.63 -10.56
CA TYR A 444 -14.08 6.77 -10.34
C TYR A 444 -13.43 6.73 -8.95
N LEU A 445 -14.22 6.46 -7.90
CA LEU A 445 -13.71 6.32 -6.52
C LEU A 445 -12.64 5.23 -6.37
N SER A 446 -12.73 4.14 -7.13
CA SER A 446 -11.75 3.04 -7.08
C SER A 446 -10.37 3.46 -7.62
N GLN A 447 -10.26 4.59 -8.32
CA GLN A 447 -8.97 5.14 -8.73
C GLN A 447 -8.16 5.72 -7.56
N TRP A 448 -8.88 6.21 -6.54
CA TRP A 448 -8.34 7.01 -5.46
C TRP A 448 -8.33 6.26 -4.14
N THR A 449 -9.30 5.36 -3.92
CA THR A 449 -9.47 4.74 -2.61
C THR A 449 -10.02 3.33 -2.69
N SER A 450 -9.63 2.49 -1.73
CA SER A 450 -10.24 1.17 -1.52
C SER A 450 -11.55 1.26 -0.72
N LEU A 451 -11.97 2.43 -0.23
CA LEU A 451 -13.10 2.59 0.70
C LEU A 451 -14.37 1.87 0.23
N LYS A 452 -14.71 1.96 -1.06
CA LYS A 452 -15.93 1.34 -1.58
C LYS A 452 -15.83 -0.20 -1.56
N VAL A 453 -14.74 -0.77 -2.09
CA VAL A 453 -14.54 -2.23 -2.05
C VAL A 453 -14.36 -2.75 -0.62
N SER A 454 -13.71 -1.97 0.25
CA SER A 454 -13.57 -2.24 1.69
C SER A 454 -14.91 -2.21 2.42
N TYR A 455 -15.81 -1.26 2.11
CA TYR A 455 -17.16 -1.23 2.65
C TYR A 455 -17.93 -2.50 2.26
N TYR A 456 -17.96 -2.86 0.98
CA TYR A 456 -18.64 -4.07 0.51
C TYR A 456 -17.98 -5.35 1.07
N TRP A 457 -16.69 -5.33 1.37
CA TRP A 457 -16.01 -6.40 2.09
C TRP A 457 -16.47 -6.53 3.55
N LEU A 458 -16.57 -5.42 4.29
CA LEU A 458 -17.01 -5.40 5.68
C LEU A 458 -18.47 -5.79 5.86
N VAL A 459 -19.35 -5.47 4.90
CA VAL A 459 -20.77 -5.85 4.95
C VAL A 459 -21.07 -7.19 4.24
N GLY A 460 -20.05 -7.93 3.80
CA GLY A 460 -20.21 -9.26 3.20
C GLY A 460 -20.80 -9.29 1.79
N LYS A 461 -20.70 -8.20 1.03
CA LYS A 461 -21.26 -8.03 -0.33
C LYS A 461 -20.20 -7.74 -1.41
N ARG A 462 -18.92 -8.02 -1.13
CA ARG A 462 -17.81 -7.76 -2.07
C ARG A 462 -18.00 -8.50 -3.40
N ALA A 463 -18.35 -9.78 -3.37
CA ALA A 463 -18.50 -10.59 -4.57
C ALA A 463 -19.60 -10.05 -5.51
N THR A 464 -20.78 -9.73 -4.97
CA THR A 464 -21.89 -9.15 -5.76
C THR A 464 -21.55 -7.78 -6.30
N TYR A 465 -20.87 -6.94 -5.50
CA TYR A 465 -20.39 -5.64 -5.94
C TYR A 465 -19.42 -5.75 -7.13
N VAL A 466 -18.43 -6.65 -7.06
CA VAL A 466 -17.44 -6.83 -8.14
C VAL A 466 -18.10 -7.40 -9.41
N ASP A 467 -19.05 -8.31 -9.28
CA ASP A 467 -19.85 -8.82 -10.41
C ASP A 467 -20.67 -7.71 -11.10
N GLU A 468 -21.30 -6.82 -10.33
CA GLU A 468 -21.96 -5.62 -10.87
C GLU A 468 -21.00 -4.74 -11.67
N LEU A 469 -19.75 -4.60 -11.20
CA LEU A 469 -18.73 -3.85 -11.93
C LEU A 469 -18.32 -4.55 -13.23
N HIS A 470 -18.16 -5.88 -13.24
CA HIS A 470 -17.86 -6.61 -14.48
C HIS A 470 -18.99 -6.47 -15.52
N LYS A 471 -20.25 -6.50 -15.08
CA LYS A 471 -21.42 -6.25 -15.94
C LYS A 471 -21.41 -4.84 -16.53
N GLN A 472 -20.89 -3.85 -15.80
CA GLN A 472 -20.87 -2.45 -16.22
C GLN A 472 -19.64 -2.08 -17.07
N TYR A 473 -18.45 -2.53 -16.67
CA TYR A 473 -17.16 -2.06 -17.19
C TYR A 473 -16.42 -3.10 -18.04
N GLY A 474 -16.91 -4.35 -18.08
CA GLY A 474 -16.34 -5.43 -18.88
C GLY A 474 -15.44 -6.40 -18.10
N PRO A 475 -14.64 -7.23 -18.79
CA PRO A 475 -13.94 -8.37 -18.19
C PRO A 475 -12.73 -7.98 -17.31
N VAL A 476 -12.24 -6.74 -17.35
CA VAL A 476 -11.12 -6.29 -16.52
C VAL A 476 -11.56 -5.01 -15.81
N VAL A 477 -11.57 -5.04 -14.48
CA VAL A 477 -12.13 -3.94 -13.67
C VAL A 477 -11.19 -3.54 -12.55
N ARG A 478 -10.95 -2.24 -12.39
CA ARG A 478 -10.24 -1.69 -11.24
C ARG A 478 -11.18 -1.56 -10.05
N VAL A 479 -10.88 -2.28 -8.97
CA VAL A 479 -11.70 -2.33 -7.74
C VAL A 479 -11.14 -1.47 -6.62
N SER A 480 -9.83 -1.25 -6.60
CA SER A 480 -9.13 -0.31 -5.71
C SER A 480 -7.93 0.33 -6.44
N PRO A 481 -7.22 1.30 -5.82
CA PRO A 481 -6.12 1.97 -6.49
C PRO A 481 -5.08 0.99 -7.02
N ASN A 482 -4.77 -0.05 -6.24
CA ASN A 482 -3.72 -1.03 -6.56
C ASN A 482 -4.29 -2.45 -6.73
N GLU A 483 -5.58 -2.58 -7.06
CA GLU A 483 -6.26 -3.88 -7.21
C GLU A 483 -7.17 -3.90 -8.44
N VAL A 484 -7.04 -4.97 -9.21
CA VAL A 484 -7.80 -5.24 -10.43
C VAL A 484 -8.42 -6.62 -10.31
N ASP A 485 -9.69 -6.73 -10.64
CA ASP A 485 -10.40 -8.00 -10.80
C ASP A 485 -10.52 -8.33 -12.31
N ILE A 486 -10.40 -9.62 -12.65
CA ILE A 486 -10.34 -10.10 -14.02
C ILE A 486 -11.30 -11.28 -14.19
N CYS A 487 -12.31 -11.07 -15.02
CA CYS A 487 -13.28 -12.06 -15.49
C CYS A 487 -12.94 -12.47 -16.93
N ASP A 488 -11.78 -13.11 -17.13
CA ASP A 488 -11.35 -13.67 -18.43
C ASP A 488 -10.68 -15.04 -18.26
N ILE A 489 -11.05 -16.01 -19.10
CA ILE A 489 -10.60 -17.40 -18.98
C ILE A 489 -9.11 -17.59 -19.32
N ARG A 490 -8.56 -16.78 -20.23
CA ARG A 490 -7.14 -16.87 -20.61
C ARG A 490 -6.28 -16.30 -19.49
N ALA A 491 -6.66 -15.13 -18.97
CA ALA A 491 -6.01 -14.50 -17.84
C ALA A 491 -6.09 -15.39 -16.58
N ALA A 492 -7.24 -15.98 -16.27
CA ALA A 492 -7.38 -16.90 -15.14
C ALA A 492 -6.44 -18.12 -15.27
N ARG A 493 -6.33 -18.71 -16.47
CA ARG A 493 -5.39 -19.81 -16.73
C ARG A 493 -3.94 -19.38 -16.56
N GLU A 494 -3.58 -18.17 -16.97
CA GLU A 494 -2.23 -17.64 -16.82
C GLU A 494 -1.87 -17.38 -15.34
N ILE A 495 -2.77 -16.73 -14.60
CA ILE A 495 -2.60 -16.38 -13.18
C ILE A 495 -2.45 -17.66 -12.34
N TYR A 496 -3.34 -18.63 -12.52
CA TYR A 496 -3.41 -19.85 -11.70
C TYR A 496 -2.59 -21.03 -12.24
N ASN A 497 -1.77 -20.85 -13.27
CA ASN A 497 -0.89 -21.91 -13.78
C ASN A 497 0.10 -22.36 -12.69
N THR A 498 0.37 -23.67 -12.61
CA THR A 498 1.32 -24.26 -11.64
C THR A 498 2.76 -23.80 -11.84
N SER A 499 3.12 -23.34 -13.04
CA SER A 499 4.42 -22.71 -13.35
C SER A 499 4.37 -21.18 -13.38
N SER A 500 3.27 -20.56 -12.95
CA SER A 500 3.09 -19.11 -13.03
C SER A 500 4.00 -18.36 -12.04
N ARG A 501 4.30 -17.10 -12.37
CA ARG A 501 5.03 -16.15 -11.50
C ARG A 501 4.09 -15.40 -10.54
N PHE A 502 2.80 -15.75 -10.53
CA PHE A 502 1.79 -15.07 -9.71
C PHE A 502 1.65 -15.77 -8.36
N TYR A 503 2.28 -15.21 -7.34
CA TYR A 503 2.21 -15.71 -5.97
C TYR A 503 1.02 -15.12 -5.22
N LYS A 504 0.58 -15.79 -4.14
CA LYS A 504 -0.41 -15.22 -3.21
C LYS A 504 0.12 -13.89 -2.69
N SER A 505 -0.74 -12.87 -2.65
CA SER A 505 -0.36 -11.55 -2.16
C SER A 505 -0.16 -11.55 -0.64
N ASN A 506 0.53 -10.53 -0.12
CA ASN A 506 0.71 -10.34 1.33
C ASN A 506 -0.62 -10.17 2.09
N TRP A 507 -1.73 -9.91 1.39
CA TRP A 507 -3.06 -9.88 1.99
C TRP A 507 -3.42 -11.19 2.71
N TYR A 508 -2.96 -12.34 2.21
CA TYR A 508 -3.22 -13.64 2.83
C TYR A 508 -2.65 -13.76 4.25
N ARG A 509 -1.54 -13.06 4.55
CA ARG A 509 -0.98 -12.99 5.91
C ARG A 509 -1.88 -12.23 6.88
N LEU A 510 -2.71 -11.31 6.38
CA LEU A 510 -3.64 -10.53 7.18
C LEU A 510 -4.92 -11.29 7.54
N LEU A 511 -5.16 -12.47 6.95
CA LEU A 511 -6.29 -13.34 7.33
C LEU A 511 -6.12 -13.92 8.73
N VAL A 512 -4.87 -14.16 9.14
CA VAL A 512 -4.52 -14.76 10.45
C VAL A 512 -3.78 -13.74 11.32
N PRO A 513 -3.77 -13.88 12.65
CA PRO A 513 -2.92 -13.06 13.52
C PRO A 513 -1.43 -13.26 13.20
N PRO A 514 -0.56 -12.27 13.52
CA PRO A 514 0.89 -12.43 13.39
C PRO A 514 1.38 -13.71 14.07
N LEU A 515 2.38 -14.38 13.48
CA LEU A 515 2.98 -15.64 13.95
C LEU A 515 2.08 -16.90 13.84
N LEU A 516 0.85 -16.77 13.35
CA LEU A 516 -0.08 -17.89 13.14
C LEU A 516 -0.23 -18.32 11.67
N GLU A 517 0.85 -18.18 10.88
CA GLU A 517 0.86 -18.51 9.44
C GLU A 517 0.70 -20.03 9.20
N ASN A 518 -0.10 -20.37 8.19
CA ASN A 518 -0.42 -21.75 7.75
C ASN A 518 -0.35 -21.84 6.21
N ILE A 519 -0.54 -23.02 5.63
CA ILE A 519 -0.44 -23.23 4.18
C ILE A 519 -1.37 -22.33 3.36
N ILE A 520 -2.53 -21.95 3.92
CA ILE A 520 -3.50 -21.08 3.26
C ILE A 520 -2.98 -19.64 3.24
N SER A 521 -2.45 -19.16 4.36
CA SER A 521 -1.99 -17.77 4.52
C SER A 521 -0.56 -17.49 4.04
N THR A 522 0.25 -18.53 3.78
CA THR A 522 1.65 -18.42 3.33
C THR A 522 1.77 -17.91 1.89
N PRO A 523 2.38 -16.73 1.63
CA PRO A 523 2.62 -16.24 0.28
C PRO A 523 3.99 -16.64 -0.29
N ASP A 524 4.96 -16.96 0.58
CA ASP A 524 6.31 -17.35 0.16
C ASP A 524 6.28 -18.70 -0.58
N PRO A 525 6.77 -18.78 -1.84
CA PRO A 525 6.66 -19.99 -2.64
C PRO A 525 7.53 -21.16 -2.12
N LEU A 526 8.67 -20.87 -1.48
CA LEU A 526 9.56 -21.90 -0.93
C LEU A 526 8.94 -22.52 0.32
N ILE A 527 8.45 -21.68 1.24
CA ILE A 527 7.76 -22.14 2.45
C ILE A 527 6.46 -22.85 2.09
N HIS A 528 5.68 -22.32 1.15
CA HIS A 528 4.44 -22.95 0.69
C HIS A 528 4.71 -24.32 0.03
N SER A 529 5.72 -24.43 -0.84
CA SER A 529 6.09 -25.70 -1.47
C SER A 529 6.53 -26.74 -0.44
N PHE A 530 7.34 -26.34 0.53
CA PHE A 530 7.76 -27.18 1.64
C PHE A 530 6.57 -27.70 2.46
N ARG A 531 5.66 -26.81 2.90
CA ARG A 531 4.44 -27.18 3.63
C ARG A 531 3.52 -28.08 2.81
N ARG A 532 3.30 -27.76 1.53
CA ARG A 532 2.47 -28.56 0.62
C ARG A 532 3.02 -29.97 0.42
N ARG A 533 4.34 -30.14 0.34
CA ARG A 533 4.98 -31.45 0.22
C ARG A 533 4.66 -32.36 1.42
N LEU A 534 4.57 -31.78 2.62
CA LEU A 534 4.27 -32.51 3.85
C LEU A 534 2.76 -32.77 4.01
N LEU A 535 1.92 -31.80 3.66
CA LEU A 535 0.48 -31.81 3.96
C LEU A 535 -0.41 -32.38 2.84
N ALA A 536 0.03 -32.40 1.58
CA ALA A 536 -0.78 -32.89 0.46
C ALA A 536 -0.93 -34.43 0.42
N PRO A 537 0.10 -35.26 0.70
CA PRO A 537 -0.04 -36.72 0.57
C PRO A 537 -1.17 -37.35 1.41
N PRO A 538 -1.42 -36.95 2.68
CA PRO A 538 -2.55 -37.45 3.45
C PRO A 538 -3.93 -37.14 2.86
N LEU A 539 -4.04 -36.13 2.00
CA LEU A 539 -5.26 -35.71 1.30
C LEU A 539 -5.42 -36.35 -0.09
N SER A 540 -4.54 -37.27 -0.47
CA SER A 540 -4.69 -38.02 -1.73
C SER A 540 -5.86 -38.99 -1.66
N ASP A 541 -6.48 -39.27 -2.81
CA ASP A 541 -7.61 -40.22 -2.91
C ASP A 541 -7.31 -41.56 -2.22
N SER A 542 -6.12 -42.13 -2.48
CA SER A 542 -5.68 -43.41 -1.89
C SER A 542 -5.47 -43.36 -0.37
N SER A 543 -5.26 -42.17 0.20
CA SER A 543 -5.17 -41.98 1.65
C SER A 543 -6.54 -41.78 2.29
N LEU A 544 -7.43 -41.04 1.62
CA LEU A 544 -8.78 -40.75 2.10
C LEU A 544 -9.72 -41.98 2.08
N THR A 545 -9.48 -42.97 1.21
CA THR A 545 -10.31 -44.21 1.19
C THR A 545 -10.36 -44.91 2.55
N ARG A 546 -9.28 -44.83 3.36
CA ARG A 546 -9.26 -45.42 4.71
C ARG A 546 -10.11 -44.67 5.73
N LEU A 547 -10.41 -43.40 5.49
CA LEU A 547 -11.20 -42.54 6.37
C LEU A 547 -12.69 -42.56 6.03
N GLU A 548 -13.05 -43.01 4.82
CA GLU A 548 -14.41 -43.03 4.30
C GLU A 548 -15.43 -43.74 5.20
N PRO A 549 -15.16 -44.95 5.76
CA PRO A 549 -16.10 -45.60 6.66
C PRO A 549 -16.45 -44.75 7.88
N ARG A 550 -15.46 -44.04 8.43
CA ARG A 550 -15.64 -43.19 9.61
C ARG A 550 -16.45 -41.92 9.28
N ILE A 551 -16.19 -41.30 8.13
CA ILE A 551 -16.99 -40.17 7.63
C ILE A 551 -18.45 -40.59 7.48
N ARG A 552 -18.68 -41.78 6.89
CA ARG A 552 -20.00 -42.34 6.67
C ARG A 552 -20.78 -42.53 7.98
N GLU A 553 -20.14 -43.05 9.03
CA GLU A 553 -20.75 -43.15 10.37
C GLU A 553 -21.24 -41.80 10.91
N MET A 554 -20.42 -40.75 10.78
CA MET A 554 -20.80 -39.41 11.25
C MET A 554 -21.97 -38.83 10.45
N ILE A 555 -22.02 -39.08 9.13
CA ILE A 555 -23.16 -38.70 8.29
C ILE A 555 -24.43 -39.41 8.76
N TYR A 556 -24.35 -40.70 9.07
CA TYR A 556 -25.50 -41.45 9.60
C TYR A 556 -25.98 -40.87 10.94
N LEU A 557 -25.08 -40.62 11.88
CA LEU A 557 -25.38 -39.99 13.16
C LEU A 557 -26.04 -38.62 13.00
N THR A 558 -25.52 -37.79 12.09
CA THR A 558 -26.06 -36.44 11.81
C THR A 558 -27.54 -36.52 11.47
N LEU A 559 -27.90 -37.45 10.61
CA LEU A 559 -29.26 -37.59 10.11
C LEU A 559 -30.20 -38.28 11.10
N ASP A 560 -29.69 -39.16 11.95
CA ASP A 560 -30.43 -39.66 13.11
C ASP A 560 -30.78 -38.49 14.06
N LYS A 561 -29.79 -37.64 14.37
CA LYS A 561 -29.98 -36.45 15.21
C LYS A 561 -30.94 -35.44 14.60
N MET A 562 -30.83 -35.16 13.29
CA MET A 562 -31.80 -34.35 12.57
C MET A 562 -33.22 -34.93 12.68
N SER A 563 -33.36 -36.25 12.52
CA SER A 563 -34.65 -36.94 12.62
C SER A 563 -35.23 -36.86 14.04
N HIS A 564 -34.40 -36.96 15.08
CA HIS A 564 -34.82 -36.84 16.47
C HIS A 564 -35.25 -35.40 16.81
N GLU A 565 -34.43 -34.40 16.46
CA GLU A 565 -34.77 -32.99 16.69
C GLU A 565 -36.09 -32.62 16.02
N LEU A 566 -36.33 -33.15 14.81
CA LEU A 566 -37.57 -32.96 14.12
C LEU A 566 -38.77 -33.44 14.92
N LYS A 567 -38.71 -34.67 15.42
CA LYS A 567 -39.80 -35.30 16.18
C LYS A 567 -40.11 -34.51 17.45
N VAL A 568 -39.09 -33.94 18.09
CA VAL A 568 -39.24 -33.18 19.34
C VAL A 568 -39.72 -31.75 19.10
N LYS A 569 -39.21 -31.05 18.07
CA LYS A 569 -39.44 -29.60 17.88
C LYS A 569 -40.39 -29.26 16.73
N GLY A 570 -40.78 -30.23 15.89
CA GLY A 570 -41.59 -30.01 14.69
C GLY A 570 -40.91 -29.14 13.62
N SER A 571 -39.60 -28.92 13.72
CA SER A 571 -38.81 -28.12 12.78
C SER A 571 -37.32 -28.52 12.84
N LEU A 572 -36.58 -28.27 11.76
CA LEU A 572 -35.17 -28.64 11.60
C LEU A 572 -34.32 -27.45 11.15
N ASP A 573 -33.21 -27.22 11.84
CA ASP A 573 -32.13 -26.36 11.38
C ASP A 573 -31.05 -27.20 10.68
N VAL A 574 -31.16 -27.32 9.36
CA VAL A 574 -30.22 -28.13 8.54
C VAL A 574 -28.80 -27.56 8.54
N PHE A 575 -28.64 -26.24 8.60
CA PHE A 575 -27.32 -25.60 8.61
C PHE A 575 -26.55 -25.95 9.87
N LYS A 576 -27.21 -25.89 11.03
CA LYS A 576 -26.63 -26.30 12.31
C LYS A 576 -26.06 -27.73 12.26
N TRP A 577 -26.85 -28.68 11.77
CA TRP A 577 -26.43 -30.08 11.75
C TRP A 577 -25.34 -30.35 10.70
N TRP A 578 -25.37 -29.67 9.55
CA TRP A 578 -24.25 -29.72 8.60
C TRP A 578 -22.97 -29.15 9.17
N LEU A 579 -23.05 -28.02 9.88
CA LEU A 579 -21.91 -27.44 10.56
C LEU A 579 -21.35 -28.40 11.62
N PHE A 580 -22.20 -29.03 12.43
CA PHE A 580 -21.74 -29.98 13.45
C PHE A 580 -21.04 -31.18 12.82
N MET A 581 -21.61 -31.71 11.74
CA MET A 581 -21.05 -32.84 11.00
C MET A 581 -19.66 -32.52 10.44
N THR A 582 -19.55 -31.43 9.67
CA THR A 582 -18.30 -31.09 8.99
C THR A 582 -17.21 -30.71 10.00
N THR A 583 -17.57 -30.07 11.11
CA THR A 583 -16.66 -29.74 12.24
C THR A 583 -16.15 -30.99 12.95
N ASP A 584 -17.03 -31.95 13.26
CA ASP A 584 -16.62 -33.20 13.91
C ASP A 584 -15.74 -34.08 13.00
N ILE A 585 -16.06 -34.14 11.70
CA ILE A 585 -15.26 -34.86 10.69
C ILE A 585 -13.85 -34.28 10.62
N ILE A 586 -13.72 -32.97 10.37
CA ILE A 586 -12.39 -32.37 10.19
C ILE A 586 -11.59 -32.31 11.50
N GLY A 587 -12.27 -32.19 12.64
CA GLY A 587 -11.66 -32.30 13.97
C GLY A 587 -11.04 -33.68 14.19
N GLU A 588 -11.81 -34.75 13.96
CA GLU A 588 -11.32 -36.11 14.12
C GLU A 588 -10.19 -36.44 13.13
N MET A 589 -10.27 -35.95 11.89
CA MET A 589 -9.21 -36.12 10.89
C MET A 589 -7.93 -35.36 11.23
N SER A 590 -8.04 -34.20 11.87
CA SER A 590 -6.89 -33.35 12.20
C SER A 590 -6.21 -33.78 13.50
N PHE A 591 -6.98 -34.21 14.51
CA PHE A 591 -6.47 -34.45 15.86
C PHE A 591 -6.70 -35.88 16.38
N GLY A 592 -7.42 -36.72 15.64
CA GLY A 592 -7.79 -38.08 16.06
C GLY A 592 -9.03 -38.15 16.96
N GLU A 593 -9.56 -37.01 17.39
CA GLU A 593 -10.76 -36.86 18.21
C GLU A 593 -11.70 -35.78 17.64
N SER A 594 -13.00 -36.01 17.68
CA SER A 594 -14.00 -35.01 17.26
C SER A 594 -14.31 -34.00 18.39
N PHE A 595 -15.01 -32.92 18.04
CA PHE A 595 -15.52 -31.95 19.02
C PHE A 595 -16.78 -32.44 19.75
N ARG A 596 -17.34 -33.57 19.30
CA ARG A 596 -18.57 -34.20 19.80
C ARG A 596 -19.78 -33.28 19.69
N MET A 597 -19.79 -32.39 18.70
CA MET A 597 -20.90 -31.46 18.44
C MET A 597 -22.15 -32.20 17.94
N LEU A 598 -21.96 -33.24 17.12
CA LEU A 598 -23.05 -34.11 16.67
C LEU A 598 -23.71 -34.85 17.82
N GLU A 599 -22.92 -35.38 18.75
CA GLU A 599 -23.41 -36.15 19.87
C GLU A 599 -24.22 -35.29 20.83
N LYS A 600 -23.67 -34.12 21.20
CA LYS A 600 -24.29 -33.18 22.14
C LYS A 600 -25.42 -32.36 21.53
N GLY A 601 -25.40 -32.12 20.22
CA GLY A 601 -26.39 -31.27 19.55
C GLY A 601 -26.25 -29.78 19.88
N GLU A 602 -25.07 -29.35 20.36
CA GLU A 602 -24.76 -27.97 20.72
C GLU A 602 -23.37 -27.56 20.21
N LYS A 603 -23.18 -26.27 19.97
CA LYS A 603 -21.86 -25.72 19.61
C LYS A 603 -20.91 -25.79 20.79
N THR A 604 -19.68 -26.21 20.55
CA THR A 604 -18.60 -26.09 21.54
C THR A 604 -18.04 -24.67 21.57
N GLN A 605 -17.44 -24.25 22.69
CA GLN A 605 -16.77 -22.96 22.77
C GLN A 605 -15.72 -22.77 21.67
N TYR A 606 -15.01 -23.84 21.30
CA TYR A 606 -14.03 -23.81 20.21
C TYR A 606 -14.67 -23.48 18.86
N SER A 607 -15.80 -24.12 18.52
CA SER A 607 -16.53 -23.82 17.26
C SER A 607 -17.08 -22.39 17.23
N ILE A 608 -17.53 -21.87 18.36
CA ILE A 608 -17.99 -20.48 18.49
C ILE A 608 -16.82 -19.52 18.25
N ASP A 609 -15.67 -19.78 18.86
CA ASP A 609 -14.47 -18.96 18.68
C ASP A 609 -13.96 -19.01 17.23
N LEU A 610 -14.10 -20.17 16.57
CA LEU A 610 -13.72 -20.37 15.17
C LEU A 610 -14.64 -19.62 14.20
N GLU A 611 -15.96 -19.69 14.38
CA GLU A 611 -16.94 -18.93 13.57
C GLU A 611 -16.73 -17.41 13.69
N GLN A 612 -16.37 -16.94 14.89
CA GLN A 612 -16.07 -15.53 15.13
C GLN A 612 -14.86 -15.05 14.30
N LEU A 613 -13.91 -15.91 13.95
CA LEU A 613 -12.78 -15.53 13.11
C LEU A 613 -13.22 -15.08 11.70
N SER A 614 -14.27 -15.69 11.14
CA SER A 614 -14.81 -15.36 9.82
C SER A 614 -15.41 -13.95 9.78
N THR A 615 -15.99 -13.46 10.89
CA THR A 615 -16.54 -12.10 10.99
C THR A 615 -15.48 -11.04 11.31
N ILE A 616 -14.36 -11.45 11.91
CA ILE A 616 -13.23 -10.57 12.26
C ILE A 616 -12.25 -10.40 11.09
N SER A 617 -12.12 -11.43 10.24
CA SER A 617 -11.18 -11.42 9.11
C SER A 617 -11.35 -10.19 8.19
N PRO A 618 -12.57 -9.74 7.85
CA PRO A 618 -12.76 -8.50 7.10
C PRO A 618 -12.25 -7.24 7.81
N MET A 619 -12.46 -7.13 9.12
CA MET A 619 -11.95 -6.01 9.92
C MET A 619 -10.43 -6.03 9.98
N ARG A 620 -9.82 -7.21 10.17
CA ARG A 620 -8.36 -7.37 10.26
C ARG A 620 -7.64 -7.06 8.95
N THR A 621 -8.20 -7.53 7.83
CA THR A 621 -7.64 -7.28 6.50
C THR A 621 -7.82 -5.84 6.05
N THR A 622 -8.88 -5.15 6.49
CA THR A 622 -9.14 -3.74 6.15
C THR A 622 -8.41 -2.76 7.07
N PHE A 623 -8.35 -3.05 8.36
CA PHE A 623 -7.80 -2.17 9.40
C PHE A 623 -6.71 -2.87 10.24
N PRO A 624 -5.59 -3.29 9.64
CA PRO A 624 -4.56 -4.05 10.36
C PRO A 624 -3.89 -3.26 11.49
N PHE A 625 -3.78 -1.92 11.35
CA PHE A 625 -3.26 -1.06 12.40
C PHE A 625 -4.23 -0.94 13.58
N LEU A 626 -5.53 -0.78 13.31
CA LEU A 626 -6.56 -0.75 14.34
C LEU A 626 -6.57 -2.05 15.16
N MET A 627 -6.37 -3.19 14.52
CA MET A 627 -6.26 -4.48 15.21
C MET A 627 -5.01 -4.58 16.11
N LYS A 628 -3.88 -3.97 15.70
CA LYS A 628 -2.66 -3.90 16.53
C LYS A 628 -2.83 -2.94 17.71
N ALA A 629 -3.42 -1.77 17.48
CA ALA A 629 -3.68 -0.77 18.51
C ALA A 629 -4.78 -1.21 19.50
N GLY A 630 -5.79 -1.92 19.00
CA GLY A 630 -6.88 -2.50 19.82
C GLY A 630 -6.41 -3.54 20.83
N ALA A 631 -5.21 -4.11 20.68
CA ALA A 631 -4.59 -4.95 21.71
C ALA A 631 -4.11 -4.14 22.93
N MET A 632 -3.96 -2.81 22.80
CA MET A 632 -3.56 -1.90 23.88
C MET A 632 -4.76 -1.19 24.52
N LEU A 633 -5.90 -1.10 23.81
CA LEU A 633 -7.13 -0.46 24.29
C LEU A 633 -8.15 -1.51 24.76
N PRO A 634 -8.62 -1.49 26.01
CA PRO A 634 -9.48 -2.53 26.59
C PRO A 634 -10.95 -2.40 26.14
N LEU A 635 -11.21 -2.28 24.84
CA LEU A 635 -12.57 -2.29 24.32
C LEU A 635 -13.12 -3.73 24.30
N PRO A 636 -14.40 -3.96 24.67
CA PRO A 636 -14.97 -5.30 24.81
C PRO A 636 -14.83 -6.19 23.58
N ILE A 637 -14.83 -5.60 22.37
CA ILE A 637 -14.69 -6.34 21.13
C ILE A 637 -13.26 -6.91 20.98
N PHE A 638 -12.21 -6.11 21.21
CA PHE A 638 -10.82 -6.56 21.07
C PHE A 638 -10.41 -7.52 22.20
N THR A 639 -10.87 -7.28 23.43
CA THR A 639 -10.62 -8.18 24.56
C THR A 639 -11.21 -9.58 24.31
N LYS A 640 -12.45 -9.66 23.81
CA LYS A 640 -13.08 -10.95 23.44
C LYS A 640 -12.28 -11.66 22.34
N MET A 641 -11.75 -10.93 21.35
CA MET A 641 -10.96 -11.50 20.26
C MET A 641 -9.61 -12.06 20.71
N VAL A 642 -8.90 -11.32 21.56
CA VAL A 642 -7.62 -11.75 22.13
C VAL A 642 -7.84 -13.03 22.95
N GLN A 643 -8.89 -13.07 23.78
CA GLN A 643 -9.25 -14.25 24.56
C GLN A 643 -9.65 -15.44 23.68
N ALA A 644 -10.42 -15.23 22.60
CA ALA A 644 -10.76 -16.28 21.65
C ALA A 644 -9.52 -16.87 20.96
N SER A 645 -8.56 -16.01 20.61
CA SER A 645 -7.30 -16.44 19.99
C SER A 645 -6.45 -17.30 20.94
N TYR A 646 -6.40 -16.96 22.23
CA TYR A 646 -5.75 -17.79 23.25
C TYR A 646 -6.46 -19.14 23.44
N ARG A 647 -7.80 -19.15 23.56
CA ARG A 647 -8.57 -20.40 23.72
C ARG A 647 -8.40 -21.35 22.53
N LEU A 648 -8.43 -20.81 21.30
CA LEU A 648 -8.17 -21.58 20.09
C LEU A 648 -6.74 -22.16 20.07
N ASN A 649 -5.78 -21.40 20.63
CA ASN A 649 -4.40 -21.88 20.73
C ASN A 649 -4.23 -23.02 21.71
N ASP A 650 -4.74 -22.83 22.94
CA ASP A 650 -4.68 -23.84 23.98
C ASP A 650 -5.37 -25.13 23.56
N TYR A 651 -6.55 -25.03 22.92
CA TYR A 651 -7.26 -26.22 22.45
C TYR A 651 -6.47 -26.98 21.38
N ALA A 652 -5.90 -26.27 20.39
CA ALA A 652 -5.09 -26.91 19.35
C ALA A 652 -3.85 -27.60 19.98
N ARG A 653 -3.16 -26.92 20.90
CA ARG A 653 -2.00 -27.49 21.60
C ARG A 653 -2.37 -28.73 22.41
N GLN A 654 -3.46 -28.68 23.17
CA GLN A 654 -3.97 -29.82 23.94
C GLN A 654 -4.34 -30.98 23.03
N SER A 655 -4.95 -30.72 21.88
CA SER A 655 -5.36 -31.75 20.93
C SER A 655 -4.16 -32.45 20.27
N VAL A 656 -3.14 -31.68 19.86
CA VAL A 656 -1.88 -32.24 19.36
C VAL A 656 -1.16 -33.05 20.45
N ALA A 657 -1.10 -32.54 21.68
CA ALA A 657 -0.48 -33.24 22.81
C ALA A 657 -1.20 -34.56 23.14
N ARG A 658 -2.54 -34.57 23.18
CA ARG A 658 -3.34 -35.79 23.37
C ARG A 658 -3.08 -36.80 22.26
N HIS A 659 -3.03 -36.35 21.01
CA HIS A 659 -2.77 -37.23 19.88
C HIS A 659 -1.37 -37.87 19.95
N LYS A 660 -0.33 -37.09 20.26
CA LYS A 660 1.03 -37.59 20.48
C LYS A 660 1.08 -38.61 21.63
N ALA A 661 0.41 -38.33 22.74
CA ALA A 661 0.34 -39.23 23.88
C ALA A 661 -0.37 -40.55 23.54
N PHE A 662 -1.39 -40.51 22.68
CA PHE A 662 -2.10 -41.70 22.20
C PHE A 662 -1.20 -42.56 21.30
N ILE A 663 -0.51 -41.94 20.34
CA ILE A 663 0.47 -42.63 19.48
C ILE A 663 1.57 -43.29 20.32
N ALA A 664 2.07 -42.60 21.35
CA ALA A 664 3.11 -43.14 22.23
C ALA A 664 2.63 -44.34 23.08
N LYS A 665 1.34 -44.39 23.41
CA LYS A 665 0.75 -45.44 24.26
C LYS A 665 0.33 -46.68 23.48
N ASP A 666 -0.15 -46.54 22.25
CA ASP A 666 -0.56 -47.64 21.39
C ASP A 666 -0.20 -47.36 19.91
N PRO A 667 1.06 -47.59 19.51
CA PRO A 667 1.53 -47.27 18.16
C PRO A 667 0.85 -48.08 17.05
N LEU A 668 0.33 -49.27 17.38
CA LEU A 668 -0.28 -50.20 16.41
C LEU A 668 -1.76 -49.88 16.15
N ASN A 669 -2.48 -49.30 17.11
CA ASN A 669 -3.88 -48.88 16.94
C ASN A 669 -4.07 -47.36 16.86
N ALA A 670 -3.00 -46.58 16.77
CA ALA A 670 -3.08 -45.13 16.68
C ALA A 670 -3.86 -44.70 15.42
N LYS A 671 -4.93 -43.92 15.59
CA LYS A 671 -5.70 -43.37 14.46
C LYS A 671 -4.79 -42.52 13.58
N HIS A 672 -4.65 -42.88 12.30
CA HIS A 672 -3.94 -42.04 11.34
C HIS A 672 -4.73 -40.73 11.11
N THR A 673 -4.08 -39.61 11.40
CA THR A 673 -4.60 -38.26 11.14
C THR A 673 -3.94 -37.68 9.89
N LEU A 674 -4.48 -36.55 9.42
CA LEU A 674 -3.89 -35.76 8.34
C LEU A 674 -2.49 -35.23 8.70
N PHE A 675 -2.14 -35.21 9.99
CA PHE A 675 -0.87 -34.68 10.49
C PHE A 675 0.12 -35.75 10.96
N THR A 676 -0.24 -37.03 10.99
CA THR A 676 0.65 -38.10 11.49
C THR A 676 2.03 -38.07 10.81
N LYS A 677 2.10 -38.01 9.47
CA LYS A 677 3.38 -37.93 8.74
C LYS A 677 4.18 -36.66 9.02
N VAL A 678 3.51 -35.56 9.34
CA VAL A 678 4.15 -34.27 9.67
C VAL A 678 4.75 -34.33 11.07
N ILE A 679 4.04 -34.98 12.00
CA ILE A 679 4.50 -35.25 13.36
C ILE A 679 5.69 -36.23 13.33
N ASP A 680 5.62 -37.28 12.50
CA ASP A 680 6.66 -38.31 12.39
C ASP A 680 7.95 -37.81 11.73
N ALA A 681 7.88 -36.77 10.89
CA ALA A 681 9.04 -36.18 10.22
C ALA A 681 10.06 -35.55 11.20
N GLY A 682 9.62 -35.15 12.40
CA GLY A 682 10.47 -34.67 13.50
C GLY A 682 11.49 -33.58 13.11
N ASP A 683 12.64 -33.55 13.81
CA ASP A 683 13.73 -32.58 13.60
C ASP A 683 14.50 -32.77 12.28
N LYS A 684 14.18 -33.81 11.48
CA LYS A 684 14.81 -34.10 10.19
C LYS A 684 14.12 -33.38 9.02
N GLY A 685 13.61 -32.17 9.27
CA GLY A 685 12.93 -31.33 8.28
C GLY A 685 11.40 -31.34 8.36
N GLY A 686 10.81 -31.62 9.53
CA GLY A 686 9.38 -31.46 9.81
C GLY A 686 8.97 -30.04 10.24
N LEU A 687 7.68 -29.86 10.54
CA LEU A 687 7.14 -28.61 11.10
C LEU A 687 7.29 -28.59 12.63
N SER A 688 7.53 -27.41 13.22
CA SER A 688 7.48 -27.25 14.68
C SER A 688 6.09 -27.51 15.24
N GLU A 689 5.99 -27.81 16.54
CA GLU A 689 4.69 -28.06 17.19
C GLU A 689 3.71 -26.89 17.04
N GLN A 690 4.23 -25.65 17.11
CA GLN A 690 3.44 -24.45 16.90
C GLN A 690 2.93 -24.35 15.45
N GLU A 691 3.77 -24.71 14.46
CA GLU A 691 3.37 -24.72 13.06
C GLU A 691 2.34 -25.80 12.76
N ILE A 692 2.47 -27.00 13.36
CA ILE A 692 1.45 -28.06 13.26
C ILE A 692 0.12 -27.57 13.83
N CYS A 693 0.14 -26.89 14.98
CA CYS A 693 -1.06 -26.30 15.56
C CYS A 693 -1.69 -25.22 14.65
N ASN A 694 -0.87 -24.42 13.98
CA ASN A 694 -1.34 -23.39 13.05
C ASN A 694 -1.99 -24.01 11.79
N GLU A 695 -1.42 -25.09 11.25
CA GLU A 695 -1.99 -25.83 10.12
C GLU A 695 -3.33 -26.46 10.48
N ALA A 696 -3.42 -27.13 11.64
CA ALA A 696 -4.65 -27.78 12.06
C ALA A 696 -5.81 -26.78 12.25
N ARG A 697 -5.56 -25.58 12.77
CA ARG A 697 -6.58 -24.51 12.85
C ARG A 697 -7.06 -24.09 11.45
N GLY A 698 -6.13 -24.00 10.49
CA GLY A 698 -6.46 -23.68 9.11
C GLY A 698 -7.37 -24.73 8.47
N PHE A 699 -7.07 -26.01 8.70
CA PHE A 699 -7.86 -27.14 8.18
C PHE A 699 -9.27 -27.17 8.74
N ILE A 700 -9.44 -26.98 10.06
CA ILE A 700 -10.76 -27.00 10.69
C ILE A 700 -11.62 -25.86 10.15
N GLY A 701 -11.12 -24.62 10.17
CA GLY A 701 -11.88 -23.45 9.70
C GLY A 701 -12.23 -23.51 8.22
N ALA A 702 -11.32 -24.02 7.38
CA ALA A 702 -11.59 -24.17 5.96
C ALA A 702 -12.54 -25.34 5.66
N GLY A 703 -12.40 -26.48 6.34
CA GLY A 703 -13.14 -27.71 6.06
C GLY A 703 -14.55 -27.78 6.67
N SER A 704 -14.81 -27.08 7.78
CA SER A 704 -16.12 -27.07 8.43
C SER A 704 -17.15 -26.23 7.66
N ASP A 705 -16.93 -24.91 7.63
CA ASP A 705 -17.97 -23.93 7.31
C ASP A 705 -18.32 -23.95 5.81
N THR A 706 -17.29 -24.04 4.96
CA THR A 706 -17.45 -24.03 3.49
C THR A 706 -18.34 -25.18 3.01
N THR A 707 -18.09 -26.39 3.52
CA THR A 707 -18.86 -27.60 3.22
C THR A 707 -20.30 -27.48 3.74
N ALA A 708 -20.46 -27.01 4.99
CA ALA A 708 -21.78 -26.89 5.62
C ALA A 708 -22.69 -25.86 4.94
N VAL A 709 -22.13 -24.71 4.55
CA VAL A 709 -22.84 -23.67 3.81
C VAL A 709 -23.30 -24.21 2.44
N THR A 710 -22.41 -24.89 1.73
CA THR A 710 -22.71 -25.45 0.39
C THR A 710 -23.86 -26.47 0.45
N LEU A 711 -23.81 -27.40 1.40
CA LEU A 711 -24.87 -28.41 1.61
C LEU A 711 -26.23 -27.77 1.93
N THR A 712 -26.23 -26.69 2.71
CA THR A 712 -27.45 -25.94 3.02
C THR A 712 -28.10 -25.35 1.77
N TYR A 713 -27.31 -24.67 0.92
CA TYR A 713 -27.83 -24.06 -0.30
C TYR A 713 -28.27 -25.10 -1.34
N LEU A 714 -27.57 -26.23 -1.44
CA LEU A 714 -27.95 -27.34 -2.31
C LEU A 714 -29.36 -27.85 -1.96
N VAL A 715 -29.62 -28.14 -0.68
CA VAL A 715 -30.93 -28.61 -0.21
C VAL A 715 -32.01 -27.54 -0.44
N TYR A 716 -31.70 -26.26 -0.22
CA TYR A 716 -32.65 -25.18 -0.39
C TYR A 716 -33.07 -24.95 -1.85
N ALA A 717 -32.10 -24.90 -2.77
CA ALA A 717 -32.33 -24.59 -4.19
C ALA A 717 -33.14 -25.68 -4.91
N VAL A 718 -32.78 -26.95 -4.69
CA VAL A 718 -33.47 -28.10 -5.29
C VAL A 718 -34.95 -28.13 -4.89
N ILE A 719 -35.27 -27.87 -3.63
CA ILE A 719 -36.64 -27.89 -3.13
C ILE A 719 -37.46 -26.73 -3.67
N LYS A 720 -36.88 -25.51 -3.72
CA LYS A 720 -37.57 -24.35 -4.28
C LYS A 720 -37.92 -24.55 -5.77
N GLU A 721 -37.01 -25.11 -6.55
CA GLU A 721 -37.26 -25.31 -7.99
C GLU A 721 -38.27 -26.43 -8.25
N THR A 722 -38.23 -27.51 -7.48
CA THR A 722 -39.27 -28.55 -7.52
C THR A 722 -40.64 -27.96 -7.19
N LEU A 723 -40.76 -27.15 -6.14
CA LEU A 723 -42.02 -26.50 -5.79
C LEU A 723 -42.51 -25.52 -6.86
N ARG A 724 -41.60 -24.88 -7.62
CA ARG A 724 -41.99 -24.02 -8.74
C ARG A 724 -42.57 -24.83 -9.90
N LEU A 725 -41.83 -25.83 -10.38
CA LEU A 725 -42.26 -26.59 -11.56
C LEU A 725 -43.40 -27.56 -11.25
N TYR A 726 -43.36 -28.21 -10.09
CA TYR A 726 -44.22 -29.32 -9.71
C TYR A 726 -44.90 -29.04 -8.37
N ALA A 727 -45.50 -27.85 -8.22
CA ALA A 727 -46.36 -27.54 -7.08
C ALA A 727 -47.50 -28.57 -6.98
N ALA A 728 -47.76 -29.07 -5.76
CA ALA A 728 -48.82 -30.06 -5.54
C ALA A 728 -50.22 -29.51 -5.86
N VAL A 729 -50.45 -28.21 -5.70
CA VAL A 729 -51.66 -27.49 -6.12
C VAL A 729 -51.23 -26.37 -7.07
N PRO A 730 -51.13 -26.64 -8.39
CA PRO A 730 -50.72 -25.63 -9.35
C PRO A 730 -51.89 -24.76 -9.84
N GLU A 731 -53.12 -25.13 -9.50
CA GLU A 731 -54.38 -24.57 -10.00
C GLU A 731 -54.71 -23.17 -9.47
N ALA A 732 -55.75 -22.56 -10.07
CA ALA A 732 -56.28 -21.28 -9.66
C ALA A 732 -57.00 -21.37 -8.29
N LEU A 733 -56.67 -20.47 -7.36
CA LEU A 733 -57.30 -20.39 -6.04
C LEU A 733 -58.32 -19.24 -5.99
N PRO A 734 -59.63 -19.50 -6.15
CA PRO A 734 -60.64 -18.46 -6.31
C PRO A 734 -60.82 -17.58 -5.06
N ARG A 735 -61.13 -16.31 -5.30
CA ARG A 735 -61.43 -15.26 -4.32
C ARG A 735 -62.58 -14.41 -4.85
N THR A 736 -63.43 -13.88 -3.95
CA THR A 736 -64.53 -12.99 -4.33
C THR A 736 -64.08 -11.54 -4.22
N VAL A 737 -64.36 -10.74 -5.26
CA VAL A 737 -64.11 -9.29 -5.27
C VAL A 737 -65.05 -8.60 -4.26
N PRO A 738 -64.56 -7.66 -3.42
CA PRO A 738 -65.37 -6.89 -2.48
C PRO A 738 -66.58 -6.20 -3.14
N GLU A 739 -67.62 -5.90 -2.37
CA GLU A 739 -68.88 -5.33 -2.91
C GLU A 739 -68.66 -4.04 -3.70
N GLU A 740 -67.72 -3.20 -3.26
CA GLU A 740 -67.33 -1.94 -3.92
C GLU A 740 -66.61 -2.13 -5.27
N GLY A 741 -66.30 -3.37 -5.67
CA GLY A 741 -65.48 -3.68 -6.84
C GLY A 741 -63.98 -3.53 -6.60
N SER A 742 -63.16 -3.81 -7.61
CA SER A 742 -61.70 -3.66 -7.52
C SER A 742 -61.04 -3.38 -8.87
N HIS A 743 -60.00 -2.56 -8.89
CA HIS A 743 -59.18 -2.33 -10.08
C HIS A 743 -57.98 -3.28 -10.10
N LEU A 744 -57.99 -4.29 -10.98
CA LEU A 744 -56.98 -5.34 -11.06
C LEU A 744 -56.38 -5.40 -12.47
N ALA A 745 -55.05 -5.32 -12.56
CA ALA A 745 -54.29 -5.43 -13.82
C ALA A 745 -54.79 -4.51 -14.96
N GLY A 746 -55.26 -3.31 -14.62
CA GLY A 746 -55.78 -2.33 -15.59
C GLY A 746 -57.29 -2.42 -15.86
N PHE A 747 -58.01 -3.33 -15.20
CA PHE A 747 -59.44 -3.55 -15.41
C PHE A 747 -60.26 -3.29 -14.13
N ASN A 748 -61.42 -2.65 -14.27
CA ASN A 748 -62.40 -2.51 -13.19
C ASN A 748 -63.26 -3.79 -13.12
N ILE A 749 -63.14 -4.54 -12.03
CA ILE A 749 -63.85 -5.79 -11.80
C ILE A 749 -65.01 -5.53 -10.82
N PRO A 750 -66.26 -5.85 -11.19
CA PRO A 750 -67.42 -5.65 -10.32
C PRO A 750 -67.37 -6.49 -9.03
N GLY A 751 -67.98 -5.98 -7.97
CA GLY A 751 -68.14 -6.73 -6.72
C GLY A 751 -68.93 -8.01 -6.88
N GLY A 752 -68.60 -9.03 -6.08
CA GLY A 752 -69.18 -10.38 -6.20
C GLY A 752 -68.57 -11.25 -7.31
N THR A 753 -67.74 -10.68 -8.19
CA THR A 753 -67.02 -11.45 -9.21
C THR A 753 -66.00 -12.40 -8.57
N THR A 754 -65.90 -13.64 -9.06
CA THR A 754 -64.83 -14.57 -8.64
C THR A 754 -63.57 -14.33 -9.48
N VAL A 755 -62.46 -14.02 -8.83
CA VAL A 755 -61.14 -13.84 -9.44
C VAL A 755 -60.14 -14.85 -8.88
N SER A 756 -59.08 -15.15 -9.63
CA SER A 756 -58.03 -16.06 -9.18
C SER A 756 -56.71 -15.77 -9.87
N ALA A 757 -55.62 -16.20 -9.26
CA ALA A 757 -54.31 -16.30 -9.90
C ALA A 757 -53.85 -17.76 -9.75
N GLN A 758 -53.31 -18.33 -10.82
CA GLN A 758 -52.87 -19.72 -10.84
C GLN A 758 -51.36 -19.83 -10.76
N ALA A 759 -50.86 -20.68 -9.85
CA ALA A 759 -49.43 -20.90 -9.68
C ALA A 759 -48.80 -21.49 -10.95
N TYR A 760 -49.50 -22.38 -11.67
CA TYR A 760 -48.98 -23.04 -12.88
C TYR A 760 -48.48 -22.04 -13.94
N SER A 761 -49.33 -21.07 -14.31
CA SER A 761 -49.00 -20.07 -15.31
C SER A 761 -47.97 -19.08 -14.82
N MET A 762 -48.11 -18.59 -13.58
CA MET A 762 -47.16 -17.62 -13.03
C MET A 762 -45.75 -18.21 -12.91
N HIS A 763 -45.64 -19.46 -12.46
CA HIS A 763 -44.38 -20.19 -12.35
C HIS A 763 -43.73 -20.48 -13.71
N ARG A 764 -44.51 -20.49 -14.79
CA ARG A 764 -44.05 -20.80 -16.16
C ARG A 764 -43.99 -19.59 -17.08
N ASP A 765 -44.22 -18.39 -16.55
CA ASP A 765 -44.17 -17.17 -17.33
C ASP A 765 -42.72 -16.74 -17.55
N PRO A 766 -42.24 -16.64 -18.81
CA PRO A 766 -40.87 -16.24 -19.10
C PRO A 766 -40.55 -14.80 -18.68
N ARG A 767 -41.57 -13.96 -18.43
CA ARG A 767 -41.38 -12.59 -17.89
C ARG A 767 -40.85 -12.61 -16.47
N PHE A 768 -41.21 -13.62 -15.69
CA PHE A 768 -40.75 -13.78 -14.31
C PHE A 768 -39.63 -14.84 -14.22
N PHE A 769 -39.75 -15.94 -14.96
CA PHE A 769 -38.81 -17.08 -14.90
C PHE A 769 -38.20 -17.37 -16.27
N PRO A 770 -36.99 -16.87 -16.58
CA PRO A 770 -36.29 -17.19 -17.83
C PRO A 770 -36.08 -18.71 -18.00
N ASN A 771 -36.29 -19.21 -19.23
CA ASN A 771 -36.33 -20.65 -19.53
C ASN A 771 -37.24 -21.41 -18.55
N PRO A 772 -38.54 -21.05 -18.47
CA PRO A 772 -39.41 -21.41 -17.36
C PRO A 772 -39.68 -22.92 -17.24
N LEU A 773 -39.51 -23.69 -18.30
CA LEU A 773 -39.80 -25.13 -18.31
C LEU A 773 -38.60 -25.98 -17.89
N ASN A 774 -37.39 -25.41 -17.87
CA ASN A 774 -36.19 -26.13 -17.47
C ASN A 774 -36.15 -26.24 -15.94
N PHE A 775 -35.86 -27.45 -15.44
CA PHE A 775 -35.51 -27.65 -14.03
C PHE A 775 -34.12 -27.05 -13.79
N TYR A 776 -34.10 -25.82 -13.27
CA TYR A 776 -32.89 -25.02 -13.12
C TYR A 776 -32.79 -24.47 -11.69
N PRO A 777 -32.39 -25.30 -10.70
CA PRO A 777 -32.30 -24.89 -9.29
C PRO A 777 -31.46 -23.64 -9.05
N GLU A 778 -30.45 -23.42 -9.89
CA GLU A 778 -29.52 -22.31 -9.84
C GLU A 778 -30.21 -20.94 -9.97
N ARG A 779 -31.43 -20.88 -10.55
CA ARG A 779 -32.21 -19.62 -10.60
C ARG A 779 -32.51 -19.05 -9.21
N TRP A 780 -32.51 -19.89 -8.18
CA TRP A 780 -32.77 -19.48 -6.80
C TRP A 780 -31.51 -19.00 -6.06
N ALA A 781 -30.34 -18.98 -6.71
CA ALA A 781 -29.12 -18.41 -6.16
C ALA A 781 -29.20 -16.88 -6.02
N SER A 782 -29.94 -16.21 -6.91
CA SER A 782 -30.16 -14.75 -6.87
C SER A 782 -31.51 -14.41 -7.53
N PRO A 783 -32.64 -14.71 -6.86
CA PRO A 783 -33.96 -14.48 -7.42
C PRO A 783 -34.26 -12.97 -7.49
N THR A 784 -34.95 -12.52 -8.54
CA THR A 784 -35.51 -11.17 -8.57
C THR A 784 -36.73 -11.08 -7.65
N LYS A 785 -37.12 -9.87 -7.25
CA LYS A 785 -38.32 -9.69 -6.43
C LYS A 785 -39.56 -10.22 -7.15
N GLU A 786 -39.65 -10.00 -8.45
CA GLU A 786 -40.73 -10.48 -9.30
C GLU A 786 -40.81 -12.01 -9.32
N MET A 787 -39.66 -12.71 -9.29
CA MET A 787 -39.63 -14.17 -9.16
C MET A 787 -40.17 -14.64 -7.81
N GLU A 788 -39.84 -13.95 -6.72
CA GLU A 788 -40.33 -14.29 -5.39
C GLU A 788 -41.83 -14.05 -5.26
N ASP A 789 -42.30 -12.89 -5.72
CA ASP A 789 -43.71 -12.51 -5.70
C ASP A 789 -44.56 -13.41 -6.62
N ALA A 790 -43.98 -13.88 -7.73
CA ALA A 790 -44.65 -14.81 -8.64
C ALA A 790 -44.62 -16.27 -8.16
N SER A 791 -43.82 -16.62 -7.14
CA SER A 791 -43.71 -17.98 -6.61
C SER A 791 -44.79 -18.24 -5.56
N LEU A 792 -45.85 -18.92 -5.98
CA LEU A 792 -47.06 -19.22 -5.21
C LEU A 792 -47.31 -20.72 -4.97
N PRO A 793 -46.30 -21.58 -4.67
CA PRO A 793 -46.52 -23.02 -4.47
C PRO A 793 -47.40 -23.36 -3.26
N PHE A 794 -47.66 -22.38 -2.39
CA PHE A 794 -48.49 -22.48 -1.20
C PHE A 794 -49.60 -21.40 -1.16
N GLY A 795 -49.86 -20.73 -2.29
CA GLY A 795 -50.71 -19.54 -2.34
C GLY A 795 -50.02 -18.30 -1.75
N GLY A 796 -50.83 -17.27 -1.40
CA GLY A 796 -50.32 -16.00 -0.89
C GLY A 796 -51.35 -15.22 -0.06
N GLY A 797 -50.90 -14.15 0.60
CA GLY A 797 -51.72 -13.28 1.45
C GLY A 797 -52.16 -13.92 2.77
N SER A 798 -53.22 -13.38 3.37
CA SER A 798 -53.77 -13.83 4.67
C SER A 798 -54.34 -15.25 4.68
N ARG A 799 -54.48 -15.86 3.50
CA ARG A 799 -55.00 -17.22 3.29
C ARG A 799 -53.94 -18.13 2.65
N THR A 800 -52.66 -17.85 2.87
CA THR A 800 -51.57 -18.76 2.48
C THR A 800 -51.68 -20.10 3.20
N CYS A 801 -51.08 -21.15 2.65
CA CYS A 801 -51.16 -22.49 3.24
C CYS A 801 -50.70 -22.50 4.71
N LEU A 802 -51.58 -22.97 5.60
CA LEU A 802 -51.28 -23.09 7.03
C LEU A 802 -50.15 -24.11 7.30
N GLY A 803 -50.09 -25.18 6.51
CA GLY A 803 -49.12 -26.27 6.66
C GLY A 803 -47.76 -26.04 6.00
N ILE A 804 -47.48 -24.83 5.49
CA ILE A 804 -46.26 -24.53 4.71
C ILE A 804 -44.96 -24.95 5.40
N HIS A 805 -44.87 -24.77 6.73
CA HIS A 805 -43.67 -25.10 7.49
C HIS A 805 -43.47 -26.61 7.63
N LEU A 806 -44.56 -27.35 7.89
CA LEU A 806 -44.56 -28.81 7.95
C LEU A 806 -44.21 -29.43 6.59
N ALA A 807 -44.84 -28.97 5.51
CA ALA A 807 -44.55 -29.48 4.17
C ALA A 807 -43.09 -29.25 3.76
N ARG A 808 -42.54 -28.06 4.01
CA ARG A 808 -41.12 -27.76 3.73
C ARG A 808 -40.18 -28.65 4.54
N MET A 809 -40.56 -29.00 5.76
CA MET A 809 -39.79 -29.88 6.64
C MET A 809 -39.76 -31.31 6.09
N GLU A 810 -40.92 -31.86 5.76
CA GLU A 810 -41.06 -33.20 5.19
C GLU A 810 -40.32 -33.31 3.85
N LEU A 811 -40.50 -32.35 2.95
CA LEU A 811 -39.83 -32.33 1.64
C LEU A 811 -38.30 -32.31 1.79
N ARG A 812 -37.76 -31.54 2.72
CA ARG A 812 -36.30 -31.50 2.99
C ARG A 812 -35.78 -32.84 3.45
N LEU A 813 -36.42 -33.42 4.46
CA LEU A 813 -35.95 -34.62 5.09
C LEU A 813 -36.16 -35.86 4.24
N ALA A 814 -37.36 -36.03 3.67
CA ALA A 814 -37.66 -37.18 2.83
C ALA A 814 -36.70 -37.23 1.63
N THR A 815 -36.47 -36.09 0.96
CA THR A 815 -35.55 -36.02 -0.18
C THR A 815 -34.12 -36.37 0.22
N ALA A 816 -33.59 -35.74 1.29
CA ALA A 816 -32.23 -36.01 1.75
C ALA A 816 -32.04 -37.46 2.21
N LEU A 817 -33.00 -38.01 2.96
CA LEU A 817 -32.93 -39.37 3.47
C LEU A 817 -33.13 -40.42 2.37
N PHE A 818 -33.97 -40.14 1.36
CA PHE A 818 -34.18 -41.01 0.21
C PHE A 818 -32.89 -41.19 -0.59
N PHE A 819 -32.27 -40.11 -1.05
CA PHE A 819 -31.01 -40.21 -1.82
C PHE A 819 -29.86 -40.77 -0.99
N ARG A 820 -29.88 -40.60 0.33
CA ARG A 820 -28.93 -41.29 1.20
C ARG A 820 -29.17 -42.79 1.25
N ALA A 821 -30.42 -43.21 1.38
CA ALA A 821 -30.77 -44.63 1.46
C ALA A 821 -30.52 -45.35 0.13
N PHE A 822 -30.65 -44.63 -0.99
CA PHE A 822 -30.50 -45.14 -2.35
C PHE A 822 -29.54 -44.24 -3.17
N PRO A 823 -28.21 -44.33 -2.96
CA PRO A 823 -27.25 -43.42 -3.59
C PRO A 823 -27.06 -43.66 -5.09
N GLU A 824 -27.20 -44.90 -5.55
CA GLU A 824 -27.12 -45.29 -6.97
C GLU A 824 -28.49 -45.30 -7.66
N VAL A 825 -29.48 -44.68 -7.03
CA VAL A 825 -30.86 -44.70 -7.50
C VAL A 825 -30.96 -44.05 -8.88
N ARG A 826 -31.56 -44.79 -9.81
CA ARG A 826 -31.85 -44.35 -11.17
C ARG A 826 -33.29 -44.69 -11.53
N MET A 827 -33.81 -43.96 -12.51
CA MET A 827 -35.15 -44.27 -13.04
C MET A 827 -35.14 -45.69 -13.59
N SER A 828 -36.07 -46.51 -13.11
CA SER A 828 -36.25 -47.86 -13.61
C SER A 828 -36.98 -47.81 -14.94
N THR A 829 -36.62 -48.69 -15.86
CA THR A 829 -37.43 -48.97 -17.07
C THR A 829 -38.26 -50.25 -16.90
N ARG A 830 -38.20 -50.89 -15.72
CA ARG A 830 -38.97 -52.10 -15.42
C ARG A 830 -40.45 -51.76 -15.34
N GLU A 831 -41.28 -52.76 -15.59
CA GLU A 831 -42.74 -52.63 -15.61
C GLU A 831 -43.24 -51.53 -16.58
N GLY A 832 -42.44 -51.25 -17.61
CA GLY A 832 -42.74 -50.23 -18.62
C GLY A 832 -42.71 -48.80 -18.11
N MET A 833 -42.02 -48.51 -17.00
CA MET A 833 -41.84 -47.13 -16.51
C MET A 833 -41.10 -46.29 -17.56
N CYS A 834 -41.66 -45.13 -17.89
CA CYS A 834 -41.11 -44.20 -18.87
C CYS A 834 -41.44 -42.74 -18.52
N ASP A 835 -40.92 -41.79 -19.29
CA ASP A 835 -41.14 -40.36 -19.03
C ASP A 835 -42.63 -39.94 -19.16
N ASP A 836 -43.44 -40.65 -19.97
CA ASP A 836 -44.87 -40.39 -20.09
C ASP A 836 -45.63 -40.65 -18.77
N ASP A 837 -45.15 -41.58 -17.94
CA ASP A 837 -45.70 -41.79 -16.58
C ASP A 837 -45.53 -40.56 -15.69
N MET A 838 -44.53 -39.73 -15.97
CA MET A 838 -44.20 -38.51 -15.22
C MET A 838 -44.84 -37.25 -15.81
N GLU A 839 -45.66 -37.35 -16.87
CA GLU A 839 -46.47 -36.23 -17.37
C GLU A 839 -47.39 -35.72 -16.24
N LEU A 840 -47.37 -34.42 -15.96
CA LEU A 840 -48.19 -33.82 -14.90
C LEU A 840 -49.69 -33.89 -15.26
N ARG A 841 -50.50 -34.53 -14.43
CA ARG A 841 -51.98 -34.46 -14.49
C ARG A 841 -52.49 -33.80 -13.22
N SER A 842 -53.38 -32.80 -13.34
CA SER A 842 -53.97 -32.12 -12.19
C SER A 842 -55.49 -32.17 -12.22
N PHE A 843 -56.07 -32.60 -11.10
CA PHE A 843 -57.51 -32.55 -10.80
C PHE A 843 -57.67 -31.83 -9.46
N PHE A 844 -57.24 -30.57 -9.39
CA PHE A 844 -56.90 -29.80 -8.17
C PHE A 844 -55.54 -30.15 -7.55
N LEU A 845 -55.29 -31.42 -7.28
CA LEU A 845 -53.96 -31.91 -6.91
C LEU A 845 -53.23 -32.41 -8.15
N ALA A 846 -51.97 -32.02 -8.29
CA ALA A 846 -51.09 -32.49 -9.34
C ALA A 846 -50.40 -33.80 -8.94
N ALA A 847 -50.39 -34.76 -9.86
CA ALA A 847 -49.70 -36.04 -9.73
C ALA A 847 -49.10 -36.47 -11.08
N PRO A 848 -48.11 -37.38 -11.08
CA PRO A 848 -47.67 -38.07 -12.29
C PRO A 848 -48.82 -38.84 -12.93
N LYS A 849 -48.96 -38.79 -14.26
CA LYS A 849 -49.98 -39.50 -15.05
C LYS A 849 -50.05 -40.99 -14.72
N GLY A 850 -48.89 -41.63 -14.58
CA GLY A 850 -48.78 -43.06 -14.28
C GLY A 850 -49.06 -43.41 -12.82
N HIS A 851 -49.23 -42.41 -11.94
CA HIS A 851 -49.36 -42.59 -10.49
C HIS A 851 -48.26 -43.46 -9.86
N ARG A 852 -47.09 -43.47 -10.49
CA ARG A 852 -45.94 -44.28 -10.11
C ARG A 852 -44.65 -43.56 -10.46
N CYS A 853 -43.59 -43.85 -9.73
CA CYS A 853 -42.22 -43.48 -10.04
C CYS A 853 -41.35 -44.65 -9.63
N LEU A 854 -41.08 -45.55 -10.57
CA LEU A 854 -40.27 -46.73 -10.29
C LEU A 854 -38.80 -46.35 -10.41
N VAL A 855 -38.06 -46.68 -9.36
CA VAL A 855 -36.62 -46.48 -9.28
C VAL A 855 -35.94 -47.82 -9.03
N GLU A 856 -34.73 -47.98 -9.56
CA GLU A 856 -33.85 -49.09 -9.26
C GLU A 856 -32.53 -48.55 -8.75
N ALA A 857 -31.88 -49.28 -7.85
CA ALA A 857 -30.60 -48.94 -7.27
C ALA A 857 -29.70 -50.17 -7.32
#